data_AF-A0A1G0MNW3-F1
#
_entry.id   AF-A0A1G0MNW3-F1
#
_cell.length_a   1.000
_cell.length_b   1.000
_cell.length_c   1.000
_cell.angle_alpha   90.00
_cell.angle_beta   90.00
_cell.angle_gamma   90.00
#
_symmetry.space_group_name_H-M   'P 1'
#
loop_
_entity.id
_entity.type
_entity.pdbx_description
1 polymer ?
#
loop_
_entity_poly.entity_id
_entity_poly.type
_entity_poly.pdbx_seq_one_letter_code
_entity_poly.pdbx_strand_id
1 'polypeptide(L)'
;MNRGQVKRIRKELDRLRKSGREWGALATLARESAVEEFRAEWDDIWRGLARHALRTSAGVEEFLLRVGEFDARPETADIGFLITVGEYLDGRDVRGALDSVAGLSAPAETLRRELLRQKPAAPVGGKKERNLLERFAATPEAVLQKDYRQLGALFSAPEIPCAYAKACETLEAVLGDARKLNSAPAVKKGINGVHGADLRRIDSAQHQAASRIPPALFRVLVAPVLAQVCAAVGRVARGSADHGARLALAAPLCMEMLAGSSWDGLRKKFQLEAAHALAAADRAELRRSARVATFEERLSLINKLSRLLSSQQELDQDLQDTLVILYQEVFKELAKRRATLPEREQRRVAAVFGPVLEKHIGLLCGGGEDLPFLLDDAAAAGCLYPSAALLQTFFAVMLRDRSMIAHARGMLKLLPPIQENGVRELFAEYHMFLSDDLKSVKGMLDICRECGHRLDGFVALGLGTSLMSLLVMNTMVGGSKRRGIPGLFLDEMTEDGSRSCKKLIKGLAAFAGNPEFAFPVGLAKGFPSGRITGDEFRQLLEERLEADHPVEKVMDDAVVMLMTIESFSGASGLGLPFGNCFGADSLRQELLKGALQALCGKKERLARFSTDSLARLFAIIGKYGDGRDLDRPLLLISNAAVSRMQAGDEAAGDLHNAILEIIARNHKPAGKGRRR
;
A
#
# COMPACT_ATOMS: atom_id res chain seq x y z
N MET A 1 59.65 11.81 12.34
CA MET A 1 58.69 11.76 11.21
C MET A 1 59.09 12.71 10.07
N ASN A 2 58.40 12.73 8.91
CA ASN A 2 58.62 13.75 7.86
C ASN A 2 58.01 15.11 8.28
N ARG A 3 58.66 16.24 7.95
CA ARG A 3 58.23 17.62 8.30
C ARG A 3 56.77 17.93 7.95
N GLY A 4 56.25 17.35 6.87
CA GLY A 4 54.83 17.52 6.49
C GLY A 4 53.85 16.85 7.46
N GLN A 5 54.19 15.66 7.97
CA GLN A 5 53.39 14.93 8.95
C GLN A 5 53.41 15.63 10.31
N VAL A 6 54.57 16.11 10.76
CA VAL A 6 54.70 16.87 12.02
C VAL A 6 53.81 18.10 12.02
N LYS A 7 53.80 18.87 10.92
CA LYS A 7 52.90 20.03 10.75
C LYS A 7 51.43 19.63 10.78
N ARG A 8 51.06 18.51 10.17
CA ARG A 8 49.67 18.00 10.18
C ARG A 8 49.21 17.63 11.58
N ILE A 9 50.02 16.85 12.30
CA ILE A 9 49.71 16.42 13.68
C ILE A 9 49.60 17.63 14.60
N ARG A 10 50.54 18.58 14.51
CA ARG A 10 50.50 19.79 15.35
C ARG A 10 49.24 20.64 15.10
N LYS A 11 48.81 20.81 13.84
CA LYS A 11 47.57 21.52 13.51
C LYS A 11 46.32 20.82 14.08
N GLU A 12 46.30 19.49 14.05
CA GLU A 12 45.18 18.72 14.61
C GLU A 12 45.17 18.75 16.14
N LEU A 13 46.35 18.67 16.77
CA LEU A 13 46.50 18.86 18.22
C LEU A 13 45.99 20.22 18.68
N ASP A 14 46.40 21.30 18.00
CA ASP A 14 45.93 22.66 18.32
C ASP A 14 44.40 22.77 18.19
N ARG A 15 43.82 22.13 17.17
CA ARG A 15 42.37 22.10 16.97
C ARG A 15 41.65 21.38 18.12
N LEU A 16 42.12 20.18 18.47
CA LEU A 16 41.51 19.35 19.51
C LEU A 16 41.62 20.01 20.88
N ARG A 17 42.79 20.59 21.20
CA ARG A 17 43.01 21.32 22.45
C ARG A 17 42.15 22.58 22.57
N LYS A 18 41.99 23.36 21.49
CA LYS A 18 41.05 24.52 21.47
C LYS A 18 39.61 24.12 21.72
N SER A 19 39.22 22.91 21.31
CA SER A 19 37.86 22.38 21.54
C SER A 19 37.69 21.64 22.88
N GLY A 20 38.70 21.61 23.75
CA GLY A 20 38.67 20.92 25.04
C GLY A 20 38.72 19.38 24.93
N ARG A 21 39.10 18.82 23.78
CA ARG A 21 39.11 17.37 23.52
C ARG A 21 40.48 16.75 23.81
N GLU A 22 40.90 16.82 25.07
CA GLU A 22 42.24 16.39 25.51
C GLU A 22 42.49 14.88 25.31
N TRP A 23 41.52 14.01 25.59
CA TRP A 23 41.62 12.57 25.29
C TRP A 23 41.77 12.26 23.81
N GLY A 24 41.11 13.04 22.94
CA GLY A 24 41.25 12.91 21.48
C GLY A 24 42.64 13.30 21.00
N ALA A 25 43.28 14.28 21.67
CA ALA A 25 44.65 14.67 21.40
C ALA A 25 45.64 13.57 21.77
N LEU A 26 45.47 12.90 22.93
CA LEU A 26 46.26 11.72 23.30
C LEU A 26 46.06 10.56 22.30
N ALA A 27 44.82 10.24 21.94
CA ALA A 27 44.52 9.19 20.96
C ALA A 27 45.19 9.45 19.60
N THR A 28 45.26 10.72 19.18
CA THR A 28 45.93 11.11 17.94
C THR A 28 47.45 10.86 18.02
N LEU A 29 48.09 11.24 19.13
CA LEU A 29 49.53 11.02 19.34
C LEU A 29 49.89 9.54 19.46
N ALA A 30 49.05 8.75 20.14
CA ALA A 30 49.25 7.31 20.27
C ALA A 30 49.07 6.58 18.92
N ARG A 31 47.99 6.87 18.19
CA ARG A 31 47.69 6.25 16.89
C ARG A 31 48.75 6.52 15.82
N GLU A 32 49.31 7.74 15.82
CA GLU A 32 50.34 8.13 14.86
C GLU A 32 51.77 7.81 15.36
N SER A 33 51.89 7.11 16.50
CA SER A 33 53.16 6.76 17.15
C SER A 33 54.11 7.95 17.34
N ALA A 34 53.54 9.12 17.64
CA ALA A 34 54.23 10.42 17.66
C ALA A 34 54.54 10.93 19.09
N VAL A 35 54.38 10.08 20.10
CA VAL A 35 54.54 10.44 21.53
C VAL A 35 55.93 10.99 21.83
N GLU A 36 56.99 10.38 21.31
CA GLU A 36 58.38 10.83 21.53
C GLU A 36 58.67 12.19 20.87
N GLU A 37 58.09 12.44 19.69
CA GLU A 37 58.31 13.68 18.93
C GLU A 37 57.53 14.87 19.52
N PHE A 38 56.45 14.60 20.27
CA PHE A 38 55.60 15.59 20.95
C PHE A 38 55.55 15.35 22.47
N ARG A 39 56.67 14.94 23.07
CA ARG A 39 56.71 14.52 24.47
C ARG A 39 56.25 15.61 25.45
N ALA A 40 56.65 16.86 25.19
CA ALA A 40 56.26 17.99 26.04
C ALA A 40 54.73 18.21 26.02
N GLU A 41 54.09 18.10 24.86
CA GLU A 41 52.64 18.20 24.73
C GLU A 41 51.93 16.99 25.31
N TRP A 42 52.47 15.78 25.14
CA TRP A 42 51.96 14.57 25.78
C TRP A 42 51.87 14.75 27.29
N ASP A 43 52.98 15.15 27.92
CA ASP A 43 53.06 15.35 29.37
C ASP A 43 52.19 16.54 29.85
N ASP A 44 52.02 17.59 29.03
CA ASP A 44 51.14 18.73 29.34
C ASP A 44 49.65 18.35 29.28
N ILE A 45 49.23 17.58 28.27
CA ILE A 45 47.86 17.09 28.13
C ILE A 45 47.50 16.18 29.31
N TRP A 46 48.38 15.23 29.66
CA TRP A 46 48.19 14.36 30.82
C TRP A 46 48.08 15.14 32.14
N ARG A 47 48.89 16.18 32.34
CA ARG A 47 48.76 17.08 33.51
C ARG A 47 47.47 17.91 33.49
N GLY A 48 46.96 18.26 32.31
CA GLY A 48 45.64 18.89 32.15
C GLY A 48 44.52 17.97 32.62
N LEU A 49 44.52 16.74 32.11
CA LEU A 49 43.56 15.69 32.45
C LEU A 49 43.60 15.32 33.93
N ALA A 50 44.78 15.13 34.52
CA ALA A 50 44.91 14.84 35.95
C ALA A 50 44.36 15.99 36.82
N ARG A 51 44.68 17.25 36.48
CA ARG A 51 44.13 18.42 37.18
C ARG A 51 42.62 18.55 37.03
N HIS A 52 42.06 18.19 35.86
CA HIS A 52 40.62 18.18 35.65
C HIS A 52 39.96 17.09 36.50
N ALA A 53 40.51 15.88 36.49
CA ALA A 53 40.03 14.76 37.29
C ALA A 53 40.01 15.08 38.77
N LEU A 54 41.07 15.68 39.31
CA LEU A 54 41.16 16.03 40.73
C LEU A 54 40.21 17.17 41.18
N ARG A 55 39.46 17.79 40.27
CA ARG A 55 38.52 18.89 40.59
C ARG A 55 37.06 18.49 40.64
N THR A 56 36.66 17.41 39.96
CA THR A 56 35.25 17.02 39.83
C THR A 56 35.08 15.50 39.88
N SER A 57 33.96 15.03 40.42
CA SER A 57 33.64 13.59 40.44
C SER A 57 33.56 13.00 39.02
N ALA A 58 32.89 13.70 38.11
CA ALA A 58 32.79 13.30 36.69
C ALA A 58 34.17 13.21 36.01
N GLY A 59 35.12 14.08 36.38
CA GLY A 59 36.48 14.04 35.85
C GLY A 59 37.25 12.82 36.33
N VAL A 60 37.07 12.39 37.59
CA VAL A 60 37.67 11.14 38.09
C VAL A 60 37.12 9.92 37.35
N GLU A 61 35.80 9.84 37.18
CA GLU A 61 35.16 8.74 36.45
C GLU A 61 35.65 8.64 34.99
N GLU A 62 35.69 9.78 34.29
CA GLU A 62 36.20 9.84 32.91
C GLU A 62 37.67 9.42 32.84
N PHE A 63 38.49 9.88 33.78
CA PHE A 63 39.91 9.53 33.84
C PHE A 63 40.12 8.03 34.04
N LEU A 64 39.45 7.43 35.02
CA LEU A 64 39.59 6.00 35.32
C LEU A 64 39.10 5.10 34.19
N LEU A 65 38.05 5.52 33.47
CA LEU A 65 37.53 4.78 32.33
C LEU A 65 38.55 4.73 31.17
N ARG A 66 39.27 5.83 30.94
CA ARG A 66 40.06 6.03 29.71
C ARG A 66 41.56 5.90 29.88
N VAL A 67 42.07 5.97 31.12
CA VAL A 67 43.51 5.85 31.39
C VAL A 67 44.10 4.52 30.90
N GLY A 68 43.31 3.46 30.88
CA GLY A 68 43.70 2.13 30.37
C GLY A 68 43.81 2.02 28.85
N GLU A 69 43.34 3.02 28.09
CA GLU A 69 43.45 3.06 26.62
C GLU A 69 44.90 3.35 26.15
N PHE A 70 45.80 3.73 27.07
CA PHE A 70 47.13 4.23 26.75
C PHE A 70 48.23 3.49 27.55
N ASP A 71 49.13 2.81 26.85
CA ASP A 71 50.24 2.07 27.46
C ASP A 71 51.31 3.01 28.06
N ALA A 72 51.65 4.08 27.35
CA ALA A 72 52.72 5.01 27.72
C ALA A 72 52.21 6.20 28.53
N ARG A 73 52.24 6.12 29.86
CA ARG A 73 51.76 7.20 30.76
C ARG A 73 52.93 7.96 31.39
N PRO A 74 52.83 9.28 31.62
CA PRO A 74 53.84 10.01 32.38
C PRO A 74 53.86 9.55 33.84
N GLU A 75 55.05 9.32 34.39
CA GLU A 75 55.25 8.96 35.80
C GLU A 75 55.16 10.21 36.69
N THR A 76 53.96 10.80 36.77
CA THR A 76 53.68 11.89 37.69
C THR A 76 52.94 11.40 38.92
N ALA A 77 53.23 12.00 40.07
CA ALA A 77 52.61 11.61 41.35
C ALA A 77 51.07 11.66 41.30
N ASP A 78 50.49 12.68 40.66
CA ASP A 78 49.04 12.84 40.54
C ASP A 78 48.39 11.76 39.67
N ILE A 79 49.03 11.36 38.56
CA ILE A 79 48.52 10.28 37.69
C ILE A 79 48.61 8.93 38.41
N GLY A 80 49.74 8.66 39.06
CA GLY A 80 49.90 7.47 39.89
C GLY A 80 48.85 7.41 41.00
N PHE A 81 48.62 8.53 41.69
CA PHE A 81 47.61 8.64 42.73
C PHE A 81 46.20 8.39 42.21
N LEU A 82 45.80 8.99 41.07
CA LEU A 82 44.48 8.74 40.47
C LEU A 82 44.28 7.26 40.11
N ILE A 83 45.33 6.58 39.62
CA ILE A 83 45.28 5.14 39.35
C ILE A 83 45.06 4.35 40.66
N THR A 84 45.81 4.68 41.73
CA THR A 84 45.62 4.06 43.06
C THR A 84 44.24 4.36 43.64
N VAL A 85 43.66 5.54 43.38
CA VAL A 85 42.27 5.86 43.73
C VAL A 85 41.30 4.93 42.98
N GLY A 86 41.55 4.64 41.71
CA GLY A 86 40.79 3.63 40.96
C GLY A 86 40.83 2.27 41.64
N GLU A 87 42.01 1.79 42.03
CA GLU A 87 42.17 0.52 42.74
C GLU A 87 41.46 0.51 44.11
N TYR A 88 41.44 1.65 44.81
CA TYR A 88 40.71 1.82 46.05
C TYR A 88 39.18 1.75 45.84
N LEU A 89 38.68 2.38 44.77
CA LEU A 89 37.26 2.33 44.39
C LEU A 89 36.83 0.94 43.92
N ASP A 90 37.75 0.18 43.33
CA ASP A 90 37.58 -1.24 42.99
C ASP A 90 37.65 -2.18 44.21
N GLY A 91 37.82 -1.64 45.42
CA GLY A 91 37.80 -2.38 46.68
C GLY A 91 39.10 -3.12 47.00
N ARG A 92 40.21 -2.77 46.35
CA ARG A 92 41.54 -3.32 46.69
C ARG A 92 42.08 -2.62 47.94
N ASP A 93 42.83 -3.36 48.75
CA ASP A 93 43.52 -2.80 49.92
C ASP A 93 44.80 -2.05 49.50
N VAL A 94 44.62 -0.80 49.09
CA VAL A 94 45.68 0.09 48.63
C VAL A 94 45.87 1.31 49.53
N ARG A 95 45.35 1.28 50.77
CA ARG A 95 45.44 2.42 51.70
C ARG A 95 46.88 2.78 52.05
N GLY A 96 47.74 1.77 52.27
CA GLY A 96 49.16 2.00 52.48
C GLY A 96 49.84 2.64 51.26
N ALA A 97 49.43 2.25 50.06
CA ALA A 97 49.90 2.85 48.82
C ALA A 97 49.41 4.31 48.67
N LEU A 98 48.13 4.59 48.94
CA LEU A 98 47.55 5.94 48.92
C LEU A 98 48.28 6.89 49.89
N ASP A 99 48.58 6.43 51.10
CA ASP A 99 49.28 7.23 52.12
C ASP A 99 50.74 7.51 51.75
N SER A 100 51.40 6.54 51.11
CA SER A 100 52.83 6.62 50.76
C SER A 100 53.17 7.50 49.54
N VAL A 101 52.18 7.96 48.76
CA VAL A 101 52.46 8.74 47.54
C VAL A 101 52.99 10.12 47.90
N ALA A 102 54.26 10.40 47.57
CA ALA A 102 54.89 11.70 47.79
C ALA A 102 54.77 12.62 46.56
N GLY A 103 54.78 13.94 46.77
CA GLY A 103 54.82 14.93 45.69
C GLY A 103 53.48 15.24 45.02
N LEU A 104 52.36 15.02 45.72
CA LEU A 104 51.01 15.31 45.23
C LEU A 104 50.72 16.81 45.11
N SER A 105 49.88 17.18 44.14
CA SER A 105 49.33 18.53 44.06
C SER A 105 48.32 18.78 45.20
N ALA A 106 48.08 20.06 45.54
CA ALA A 106 47.16 20.42 46.63
C ALA A 106 45.73 19.84 46.49
N PRO A 107 45.14 19.73 45.27
CA PRO A 107 43.87 19.02 45.07
C PRO A 107 43.97 17.52 45.39
N ALA A 108 45.02 16.84 44.90
CA ALA A 108 45.25 15.43 45.20
C ALA A 108 45.48 15.16 46.69
N GLU A 109 46.22 16.05 47.36
CA GLU A 109 46.47 16.00 48.80
C GLU A 109 45.18 16.19 49.63
N THR A 110 44.25 16.99 49.13
CA THR A 110 42.94 17.20 49.75
C THR A 110 42.08 15.94 49.59
N LEU A 111 42.02 15.39 48.37
CA LEU A 111 41.32 14.12 48.10
C LEU A 111 41.91 12.96 48.92
N ARG A 112 43.25 12.85 49.02
CA ARG A 112 43.91 11.83 49.83
C ARG A 112 43.49 11.90 51.29
N ARG A 113 43.51 13.11 51.87
CA ARG A 113 43.08 13.31 53.27
C ARG A 113 41.61 12.95 53.46
N GLU A 114 40.74 13.24 52.50
CA GLU A 114 39.33 12.83 52.56
C GLU A 114 39.16 11.32 52.47
N LEU A 115 39.85 10.65 51.54
CA LEU A 115 39.82 9.19 51.38
C LEU A 115 40.37 8.45 52.61
N LEU A 116 41.44 8.96 53.23
CA LEU A 116 42.02 8.37 54.45
C LEU A 116 41.18 8.68 55.71
N ARG A 117 40.46 9.81 55.75
CA ARG A 117 39.52 10.15 56.83
C ARG A 117 38.25 9.30 56.80
N GLN A 118 37.84 8.83 55.63
CA GLN A 118 36.78 7.85 55.53
C GLN A 118 37.26 6.58 56.24
N LYS A 119 36.63 6.24 57.37
CA LYS A 119 36.66 4.85 57.87
C LYS A 119 36.27 3.96 56.68
N PRO A 120 36.92 2.80 56.48
CA PRO A 120 36.48 1.91 55.42
C PRO A 120 34.98 1.76 55.64
N ALA A 121 34.19 2.10 54.62
CA ALA A 121 32.81 1.65 54.63
C ALA A 121 32.92 0.16 54.93
N ALA A 122 32.29 -0.29 56.02
CA ALA A 122 32.12 -1.72 56.19
C ALA A 122 31.64 -2.21 54.83
N PRO A 123 32.30 -3.23 54.21
CA PRO A 123 31.91 -3.65 52.89
C PRO A 123 30.40 -3.83 52.91
N VAL A 124 29.66 -3.05 52.11
CA VAL A 124 28.28 -3.40 51.78
C VAL A 124 28.40 -4.79 51.20
N GLY A 125 27.98 -5.81 51.95
CA GLY A 125 28.57 -7.13 51.82
C GLY A 125 28.68 -7.92 53.13
N GLY A 126 27.71 -7.79 54.05
CA GLY A 126 27.49 -8.88 54.99
C GLY A 126 27.26 -10.18 54.21
N LYS A 127 27.71 -11.33 54.74
CA LYS A 127 27.50 -12.65 54.11
C LYS A 127 26.05 -12.86 53.62
N LYS A 128 25.07 -12.26 54.31
CA LYS A 128 23.66 -12.27 53.95
C LYS A 128 23.33 -11.46 52.67
N GLU A 129 23.87 -10.26 52.51
CA GLU A 129 23.66 -9.43 51.31
C GLU A 129 24.28 -10.09 50.08
N ARG A 130 25.51 -10.58 50.22
CA ARG A 130 26.21 -11.29 49.15
C ARG A 130 25.45 -12.55 48.72
N ASN A 131 25.02 -13.37 49.67
CA ASN A 131 24.23 -14.56 49.38
C ASN A 131 22.89 -14.21 48.70
N LEU A 132 22.26 -13.09 49.07
CA LEU A 132 21.03 -12.62 48.42
C LEU A 132 21.29 -12.16 46.99
N LEU A 133 22.30 -11.31 46.76
CA LEU A 133 22.65 -10.83 45.41
C LEU A 133 23.11 -11.98 44.49
N GLU A 134 23.87 -12.94 45.01
CA GLU A 134 24.25 -14.16 44.28
C GLU A 134 23.02 -14.96 43.86
N ARG A 135 21.99 -15.05 44.71
CA ARG A 135 20.73 -15.74 44.36
C ARG A 135 19.96 -15.04 43.24
N PHE A 136 19.98 -13.70 43.20
CA PHE A 136 19.35 -12.92 42.13
C PHE A 136 20.03 -13.15 40.78
N ALA A 137 21.36 -13.26 40.76
CA ALA A 137 22.12 -13.52 39.55
C ALA A 137 22.06 -14.99 39.11
N ALA A 138 22.19 -15.94 40.03
CA ALA A 138 22.31 -17.36 39.72
C ALA A 138 20.96 -18.04 39.45
N THR A 139 19.91 -17.64 40.17
CA THR A 139 18.57 -18.28 40.09
C THR A 139 17.45 -17.25 40.10
N PRO A 140 17.39 -16.34 39.11
CA PRO A 140 16.42 -15.24 39.08
C PRO A 140 14.97 -15.71 39.15
N GLU A 141 14.64 -16.89 38.62
CA GLU A 141 13.27 -17.45 38.63
C GLU A 141 12.80 -17.83 40.05
N ALA A 142 13.74 -18.17 40.93
CA ALA A 142 13.48 -18.63 42.29
C ALA A 142 13.38 -17.48 43.30
N VAL A 143 13.67 -16.24 42.90
CA VAL A 143 13.58 -15.05 43.76
C VAL A 143 12.11 -14.72 44.04
N LEU A 144 11.80 -14.38 45.29
CA LEU A 144 10.47 -14.01 45.79
C LEU A 144 10.44 -12.53 46.21
N GLN A 145 9.23 -11.96 46.32
CA GLN A 145 9.05 -10.59 46.81
C GLN A 145 9.69 -10.37 48.21
N LYS A 146 9.64 -11.39 49.08
CA LYS A 146 10.30 -11.35 50.39
C LYS A 146 11.81 -11.13 50.29
N ASP A 147 12.45 -11.59 49.22
CA ASP A 147 13.90 -11.48 49.05
C ASP A 147 14.28 -10.01 48.72
N TYR A 148 13.43 -9.28 47.98
CA TYR A 148 13.57 -7.83 47.79
C TYR A 148 13.37 -7.05 49.10
N ARG A 149 12.39 -7.43 49.94
CA ARG A 149 12.22 -6.80 51.27
C ARG A 149 13.42 -7.00 52.16
N GLN A 150 13.97 -8.22 52.17
CA GLN A 150 15.17 -8.54 52.94
C GLN A 150 16.35 -7.70 52.47
N LEU A 151 16.54 -7.55 51.16
CA LEU A 151 17.59 -6.72 50.60
C LEU A 151 17.35 -5.22 50.87
N GLY A 152 16.10 -4.74 50.74
CA GLY A 152 15.75 -3.36 51.05
C GLY A 152 15.96 -3.00 52.52
N ALA A 153 15.70 -3.93 53.44
CA ALA A 153 15.98 -3.75 54.87
C ALA A 153 17.49 -3.63 55.14
N LEU A 154 18.31 -4.40 54.42
CA LEU A 154 19.78 -4.31 54.51
C LEU A 154 20.28 -2.97 53.93
N PHE A 155 19.70 -2.52 52.81
CA PHE A 155 19.96 -1.21 52.20
C PHE A 155 19.38 -0.01 52.97
N SER A 156 18.65 -0.25 54.06
CA SER A 156 18.18 0.81 54.96
C SER A 156 19.19 1.14 56.07
N ALA A 157 20.38 0.52 56.05
CA ALA A 157 21.47 0.85 56.95
C ALA A 157 21.91 2.32 56.77
N PRO A 158 22.37 3.01 57.83
CA PRO A 158 22.75 4.44 57.77
C PRO A 158 23.84 4.76 56.74
N GLU A 159 24.61 3.75 56.37
CA GLU A 159 25.79 3.81 55.50
C GLU A 159 25.42 3.65 54.00
N ILE A 160 24.16 3.31 53.69
CA ILE A 160 23.69 3.03 52.33
C ILE A 160 22.66 4.09 51.90
N PRO A 161 22.70 4.60 50.65
CA PRO A 161 21.73 5.59 50.18
C PRO A 161 20.28 5.07 50.27
N CYS A 162 19.39 5.85 50.88
CA CYS A 162 17.97 5.51 51.02
C CYS A 162 17.25 5.23 49.68
N ALA A 163 17.80 5.74 48.57
CA ALA A 163 17.33 5.48 47.22
C ALA A 163 17.37 3.98 46.84
N TYR A 164 18.29 3.20 47.43
CA TYR A 164 18.46 1.77 47.13
C TYR A 164 17.34 0.94 47.73
N ALA A 165 16.95 1.24 48.97
CA ALA A 165 15.78 0.63 49.60
C ALA A 165 14.50 0.95 48.81
N LYS A 166 14.33 2.21 48.37
CA LYS A 166 13.21 2.65 47.52
C LYS A 166 13.17 1.93 46.16
N ALA A 167 14.33 1.64 45.58
CA ALA A 167 14.44 0.86 44.34
C ALA A 167 14.02 -0.60 44.58
N CYS A 168 14.41 -1.21 45.70
CA CYS A 168 14.00 -2.56 46.07
C CYS A 168 12.48 -2.65 46.30
N GLU A 169 11.87 -1.67 46.97
CA GLU A 169 10.40 -1.59 47.13
C GLU A 169 9.69 -1.53 45.76
N THR A 170 10.23 -0.74 44.83
CA THR A 170 9.66 -0.59 43.48
C THR A 170 9.76 -1.92 42.72
N LEU A 171 10.95 -2.55 42.72
CA LEU A 171 11.17 -3.83 42.04
C LEU A 171 10.42 -4.99 42.69
N GLU A 172 10.15 -4.95 44.00
CA GLU A 172 9.29 -5.92 44.67
C GLU A 172 7.87 -5.89 44.10
N ALA A 173 7.29 -4.69 43.99
CA ALA A 173 5.95 -4.50 43.45
C ALA A 173 5.90 -4.96 41.98
N VAL A 174 6.91 -4.60 41.20
CA VAL A 174 7.04 -5.01 39.80
C VAL A 174 7.16 -6.52 39.65
N LEU A 175 7.96 -7.20 40.49
CA LEU A 175 8.05 -8.66 40.47
C LEU A 175 6.70 -9.33 40.76
N GLY A 176 5.92 -8.75 41.69
CA GLY A 176 4.56 -9.20 41.98
C GLY A 176 3.66 -9.16 40.76
N ASP A 177 3.69 -8.06 40.01
CA ASP A 177 2.94 -7.92 38.76
C ASP A 177 3.46 -8.84 37.66
N ALA A 178 4.79 -8.95 37.49
CA ALA A 178 5.38 -9.80 36.47
C ALA A 178 5.04 -11.29 36.68
N ARG A 179 4.97 -11.75 37.94
CA ARG A 179 4.53 -13.12 38.25
C ARG A 179 3.07 -13.39 37.88
N LYS A 180 2.18 -12.39 37.96
CA LYS A 180 0.77 -12.57 37.56
C LYS A 180 0.65 -12.97 36.09
N LEU A 181 1.58 -12.53 35.23
CA LEU A 181 1.63 -12.89 33.80
C LEU A 181 1.82 -14.40 33.57
N ASN A 182 2.41 -15.10 34.53
CA ASN A 182 2.65 -16.55 34.51
C ASN A 182 1.81 -17.31 35.55
N SER A 183 0.80 -16.65 36.13
CA SER A 183 -0.13 -17.31 37.07
C SER A 183 -0.97 -18.39 36.37
N ALA A 184 -1.44 -19.41 37.12
CA ALA A 184 -2.29 -20.45 36.56
C ALA A 184 -3.52 -19.91 35.79
N PRO A 185 -4.22 -18.85 36.26
CA PRO A 185 -5.27 -18.20 35.47
C PRO A 185 -4.78 -17.59 34.15
N ALA A 186 -3.64 -16.91 34.16
CA ALA A 186 -3.06 -16.31 32.95
C ALA A 186 -2.60 -17.37 31.95
N VAL A 187 -2.03 -18.48 32.42
CA VAL A 187 -1.64 -19.63 31.60
C VAL A 187 -2.86 -20.30 30.99
N LYS A 188 -3.94 -20.51 31.76
CA LYS A 188 -5.20 -21.10 31.28
C LYS A 188 -5.88 -20.25 30.20
N LYS A 189 -5.73 -18.93 30.26
CA LYS A 189 -6.23 -17.99 29.23
C LYS A 189 -5.38 -17.96 27.95
N GLY A 190 -4.26 -18.68 27.89
CA GLY A 190 -3.43 -18.80 26.70
C GLY A 190 -2.89 -17.45 26.21
N ILE A 191 -3.13 -17.14 24.93
CA ILE A 191 -2.75 -15.88 24.26
C ILE A 191 -3.41 -14.66 24.92
N ASN A 192 -4.65 -14.82 25.40
CA ASN A 192 -5.43 -13.73 26.01
C ASN A 192 -5.11 -13.52 27.51
N GLY A 193 -4.13 -14.25 28.06
CA GLY A 193 -3.76 -14.17 29.46
C GLY A 193 -2.74 -13.08 29.80
N VAL A 194 -2.16 -12.42 28.78
CA VAL A 194 -1.13 -11.39 28.93
C VAL A 194 -1.51 -10.19 28.08
N HIS A 195 -1.54 -8.99 28.67
CA HIS A 195 -1.91 -7.77 27.99
C HIS A 195 -0.73 -6.81 27.90
N GLY A 196 -0.61 -6.10 26.77
CA GLY A 196 0.47 -5.11 26.57
C GLY A 196 0.42 -3.94 27.55
N ALA A 197 -0.75 -3.61 28.11
CA ALA A 197 -0.88 -2.58 29.14
C ALA A 197 -0.16 -2.96 30.45
N ASP A 198 -0.23 -4.24 30.86
CA ASP A 198 0.48 -4.73 32.04
C ASP A 198 1.99 -4.68 31.83
N LEU A 199 2.45 -5.06 30.64
CA LEU A 199 3.87 -4.99 30.28
C LEU A 199 4.39 -3.55 30.25
N ARG A 200 3.64 -2.60 29.68
CA ARG A 200 4.00 -1.16 29.71
C ARG A 200 4.10 -0.61 31.12
N ARG A 201 3.18 -1.01 32.03
CA ARG A 201 3.25 -0.64 33.46
C ARG A 201 4.51 -1.19 34.11
N ILE A 202 4.80 -2.47 33.89
CA ILE A 202 5.99 -3.17 34.41
C ILE A 202 7.28 -2.51 33.90
N ASP A 203 7.35 -2.17 32.62
CA ASP A 203 8.52 -1.55 31.99
C ASP A 203 8.76 -0.13 32.52
N SER A 204 7.69 0.68 32.62
CA SER A 204 7.75 2.06 33.11
C SER A 204 8.21 2.13 34.58
N ALA A 205 7.75 1.20 35.43
CA ALA A 205 8.14 1.14 36.84
C ALA A 205 9.62 0.73 37.02
N GLN A 206 10.16 -0.10 36.12
CA GLN A 206 11.58 -0.46 36.12
C GLN A 206 12.48 0.73 35.76
N HIS A 207 12.08 1.57 34.81
CA HIS A 207 12.79 2.83 34.51
C HIS A 207 12.92 3.73 35.76
N GLN A 208 11.88 3.80 36.60
CA GLN A 208 11.94 4.57 37.84
C GLN A 208 12.89 3.95 38.88
N ALA A 209 13.05 2.63 38.89
CA ALA A 209 14.02 1.97 39.76
C ALA A 209 15.46 2.14 39.23
N ALA A 210 15.65 2.09 37.91
CA ALA A 210 16.95 2.23 37.25
C ALA A 210 17.62 3.58 37.54
N SER A 211 16.85 4.66 37.73
CA SER A 211 17.39 5.99 38.05
C SER A 211 17.84 6.16 39.51
N ARG A 212 17.54 5.18 40.38
CA ARG A 212 17.81 5.26 41.83
C ARG A 212 19.04 4.48 42.28
N ILE A 213 19.56 3.59 41.44
CA ILE A 213 20.67 2.68 41.76
C ILE A 213 21.66 2.57 40.60
N PRO A 214 22.94 2.21 40.85
CA PRO A 214 23.93 2.05 39.80
C PRO A 214 23.51 1.00 38.76
N PRO A 215 23.88 1.18 37.47
CA PRO A 215 23.47 0.27 36.39
C PRO A 215 23.85 -1.20 36.63
N ALA A 216 25.03 -1.45 37.21
CA ALA A 216 25.49 -2.80 37.53
C ALA A 216 24.59 -3.50 38.56
N LEU A 217 24.22 -2.79 39.63
CA LEU A 217 23.30 -3.31 40.64
C LEU A 217 21.89 -3.49 40.07
N PHE A 218 21.41 -2.53 39.27
CA PHE A 218 20.11 -2.64 38.61
C PHE A 218 19.98 -3.90 37.76
N ARG A 219 21.01 -4.22 36.95
CA ARG A 219 21.02 -5.44 36.11
C ARG A 219 20.83 -6.72 36.92
N VAL A 220 21.45 -6.80 38.10
CA VAL A 220 21.27 -7.95 39.02
C VAL A 220 19.86 -7.94 39.62
N LEU A 221 19.41 -6.79 40.11
CA LEU A 221 18.13 -6.68 40.80
C LEU A 221 16.92 -6.81 39.87
N VAL A 222 17.06 -6.61 38.58
CA VAL A 222 15.95 -6.71 37.62
C VAL A 222 15.84 -8.08 36.96
N ALA A 223 16.88 -8.92 37.06
CA ALA A 223 16.92 -10.25 36.45
C ALA A 223 15.70 -11.13 36.79
N PRO A 224 15.16 -11.17 38.03
CA PRO A 224 13.93 -11.90 38.34
C PRO A 224 12.70 -11.41 37.56
N VAL A 225 12.58 -10.11 37.34
CA VAL A 225 11.48 -9.52 36.57
C VAL A 225 11.62 -9.89 35.10
N LEU A 226 12.84 -9.76 34.55
CA LEU A 226 13.15 -10.12 33.17
C LEU A 226 12.82 -11.59 32.88
N ALA A 227 13.16 -12.50 33.79
CA ALA A 227 12.87 -13.92 33.65
C ALA A 227 11.35 -14.18 33.53
N GLN A 228 10.53 -13.50 34.35
CA GLN A 228 9.07 -13.61 34.28
C GLN A 228 8.50 -13.03 32.98
N VAL A 229 8.97 -11.86 32.56
CA VAL A 229 8.52 -11.22 31.30
C VAL A 229 8.91 -12.09 30.09
N CYS A 230 10.16 -12.57 30.05
CA CYS A 230 10.65 -13.44 28.98
C CYS A 230 9.84 -14.74 28.89
N ALA A 231 9.56 -15.39 30.03
CA ALA A 231 8.72 -16.59 30.06
C ALA A 231 7.30 -16.33 29.55
N ALA A 232 6.68 -15.22 29.96
CA ALA A 232 5.32 -14.85 29.54
C ALA A 232 5.25 -14.54 28.04
N VAL A 233 6.15 -13.70 27.53
CA VAL A 233 6.23 -13.34 26.10
C VAL A 233 6.56 -14.56 25.26
N GLY A 234 7.55 -15.37 25.67
CA GLY A 234 7.93 -16.60 24.96
C GLY A 234 6.80 -17.63 24.91
N ARG A 235 6.02 -17.78 25.99
CA ARG A 235 4.83 -18.63 26.02
C ARG A 235 3.78 -18.18 25.00
N VAL A 236 3.47 -16.88 24.96
CA VAL A 236 2.50 -16.33 24.00
C VAL A 236 3.03 -16.47 22.58
N ALA A 237 4.31 -16.19 22.35
CA ALA A 237 4.96 -16.31 21.04
C ALA A 237 4.90 -17.72 20.44
N ARG A 238 5.00 -18.77 21.27
CA ARG A 238 4.83 -20.17 20.82
C ARG A 238 3.41 -20.46 20.30
N GLY A 239 2.40 -19.76 20.81
CA GLY A 239 1.02 -19.88 20.35
C GLY A 239 0.69 -18.93 19.18
N SER A 240 1.25 -17.72 19.19
CA SER A 240 1.12 -16.73 18.11
C SER A 240 2.34 -15.81 18.11
N ALA A 241 3.18 -15.96 17.08
CA ALA A 241 4.39 -15.17 16.91
C ALA A 241 4.10 -13.67 16.87
N ASP A 242 3.02 -13.28 16.19
CA ASP A 242 2.55 -11.89 16.12
C ASP A 242 2.16 -11.33 17.50
N HIS A 243 1.33 -12.03 18.28
CA HIS A 243 0.99 -11.56 19.63
C HIS A 243 2.23 -11.49 20.52
N GLY A 244 3.17 -12.42 20.37
CA GLY A 244 4.47 -12.38 21.04
C GLY A 244 5.28 -11.12 20.68
N ALA A 245 5.37 -10.79 19.40
CA ALA A 245 6.05 -9.59 18.91
C ALA A 245 5.40 -8.30 19.47
N ARG A 246 4.07 -8.23 19.51
CA ARG A 246 3.33 -7.10 20.10
C ARG A 246 3.64 -6.92 21.58
N LEU A 247 3.69 -8.01 22.34
CA LEU A 247 4.02 -7.97 23.76
C LEU A 247 5.50 -7.57 23.98
N ALA A 248 6.41 -8.04 23.13
CA ALA A 248 7.82 -7.61 23.18
C ALA A 248 7.97 -6.11 22.95
N LEU A 249 7.27 -5.55 21.96
CA LEU A 249 7.27 -4.10 21.69
C LEU A 249 6.67 -3.26 22.83
N ALA A 250 5.82 -3.85 23.67
CA ALA A 250 5.20 -3.16 24.80
C ALA A 250 6.13 -3.01 26.04
N ALA A 251 7.28 -3.68 26.07
CA ALA A 251 8.25 -3.61 27.16
C ALA A 251 9.69 -3.39 26.64
N PRO A 252 9.98 -2.22 26.03
CA PRO A 252 11.25 -1.97 25.37
C PRO A 252 12.47 -2.05 26.29
N LEU A 253 12.41 -1.54 27.53
CA LEU A 253 13.54 -1.65 28.46
C LEU A 253 13.82 -3.12 28.79
N CYS A 254 12.79 -3.90 29.06
CA CYS A 254 12.95 -5.33 29.36
C CYS A 254 13.63 -6.06 28.19
N MET A 255 13.20 -5.78 26.97
CA MET A 255 13.76 -6.43 25.78
C MET A 255 15.17 -5.94 25.47
N GLU A 256 15.48 -4.66 25.70
CA GLU A 256 16.82 -4.12 25.57
C GLU A 256 17.80 -4.81 26.54
N MET A 257 17.38 -5.04 27.79
CA MET A 257 18.21 -5.76 28.76
C MET A 257 18.37 -7.25 28.44
N LEU A 258 17.38 -7.88 27.81
CA LEU A 258 17.45 -9.29 27.40
C LEU A 258 18.27 -9.50 26.12
N ALA A 259 18.07 -8.65 25.12
CA ALA A 259 18.68 -8.79 23.79
C ALA A 259 19.99 -8.01 23.62
N GLY A 260 20.28 -7.07 24.53
CA GLY A 260 21.45 -6.21 24.46
C GLY A 260 21.54 -5.46 23.13
N SER A 261 22.72 -5.48 22.51
CA SER A 261 22.99 -4.85 21.21
C SER A 261 22.14 -5.40 20.06
N SER A 262 21.51 -6.56 20.21
CA SER A 262 20.63 -7.14 19.19
C SER A 262 19.21 -6.55 19.21
N TRP A 263 18.86 -5.76 20.23
CA TRP A 263 17.50 -5.25 20.41
C TRP A 263 17.04 -4.40 19.22
N ASP A 264 17.84 -3.47 18.72
CA ASP A 264 17.43 -2.61 17.60
C ASP A 264 17.08 -3.42 16.33
N GLY A 265 17.84 -4.47 16.04
CA GLY A 265 17.56 -5.38 14.94
C GLY A 265 16.30 -6.22 15.16
N LEU A 266 16.10 -6.73 16.38
CA LEU A 266 14.92 -7.51 16.75
C LEU A 266 13.66 -6.65 16.81
N ARG A 267 13.76 -5.43 17.32
CA ARG A 267 12.66 -4.46 17.40
C ARG A 267 12.10 -4.17 16.03
N LYS A 268 12.96 -3.91 15.04
CA LYS A 268 12.54 -3.77 13.64
C LYS A 268 11.77 -5.00 13.20
N LYS A 269 12.35 -6.21 13.32
CA LYS A 269 11.67 -7.47 12.96
C LYS A 269 10.31 -7.65 13.64
N PHE A 270 10.20 -7.31 14.93
CA PHE A 270 8.94 -7.41 15.66
C PHE A 270 7.91 -6.37 15.19
N GLN A 271 8.32 -5.15 14.85
CA GLN A 271 7.43 -4.17 14.21
C GLN A 271 6.92 -4.67 12.86
N LEU A 272 7.77 -5.36 12.08
CA LEU A 272 7.37 -6.00 10.83
C LEU A 272 6.40 -7.17 11.04
N GLU A 273 6.51 -7.91 12.16
CA GLU A 273 5.63 -9.03 12.49
C GLU A 273 4.27 -8.57 13.00
N ALA A 274 4.25 -7.46 13.76
CA ALA A 274 3.08 -6.90 14.43
C ALA A 274 2.29 -5.85 13.61
N ALA A 275 2.64 -5.63 12.34
CA ALA A 275 2.24 -4.48 11.53
C ALA A 275 0.72 -4.17 11.51
N HIS A 276 -0.13 -5.21 11.58
CA HIS A 276 -1.59 -5.09 11.48
C HIS A 276 -2.30 -4.58 12.73
N ALA A 277 -1.68 -4.74 13.90
CA ALA A 277 -2.27 -4.38 15.18
C ALA A 277 -1.45 -3.29 15.89
N LEU A 278 -0.62 -2.57 15.13
CA LEU A 278 0.14 -1.42 15.60
C LEU A 278 -0.79 -0.27 15.99
N ALA A 279 -0.50 0.36 17.13
CA ALA A 279 -1.10 1.63 17.50
C ALA A 279 -0.62 2.75 16.54
N ALA A 280 -1.32 3.87 16.48
CA ALA A 280 -1.00 4.99 15.57
C ALA A 280 0.47 5.46 15.67
N ALA A 281 1.02 5.53 16.89
CA ALA A 281 2.42 5.90 17.12
C ALA A 281 3.40 4.89 16.51
N ASP A 282 3.09 3.59 16.58
CA ASP A 282 3.92 2.53 16.01
C ASP A 282 3.80 2.46 14.48
N ARG A 283 2.67 2.90 13.90
CA ARG A 283 2.49 3.04 12.44
C ARG A 283 3.38 4.14 11.86
N ALA A 284 3.49 5.28 12.55
CA ALA A 284 4.39 6.37 12.14
C ALA A 284 5.88 5.95 12.20
N GLU A 285 6.25 5.11 13.18
CA GLU A 285 7.58 4.51 13.27
C GLU A 285 7.80 3.48 12.15
N LEU A 286 6.79 2.65 11.83
CA LEU A 286 6.85 1.71 10.72
C LEU A 286 7.07 2.44 9.38
N ARG A 287 6.38 3.56 9.15
CA ARG A 287 6.56 4.40 7.95
C ARG A 287 7.99 4.95 7.83
N ARG A 288 8.57 5.41 8.95
CA ARG A 288 9.99 5.84 8.98
C ARG A 288 10.93 4.66 8.72
N SER A 289 10.66 3.52 9.35
CA SER A 289 11.45 2.30 9.23
C SER A 289 11.42 1.72 7.80
N ALA A 290 10.28 1.77 7.11
CA ALA A 290 10.12 1.31 5.73
C ALA A 290 11.09 2.00 4.76
N ARG A 291 11.40 3.29 4.99
CA ARG A 291 12.36 4.05 4.17
C ARG A 291 13.79 3.56 4.35
N VAL A 292 14.17 3.14 5.55
CA VAL A 292 15.54 2.69 5.88
C VAL A 292 15.71 1.17 5.84
N ALA A 293 14.62 0.43 5.63
CA ALA A 293 14.61 -1.03 5.56
C ALA A 293 15.42 -1.55 4.36
N THR A 294 15.96 -2.75 4.52
CA THR A 294 16.61 -3.48 3.42
C THR A 294 15.60 -3.90 2.35
N PHE A 295 16.08 -4.25 1.16
CA PHE A 295 15.21 -4.67 0.05
C PHE A 295 14.33 -5.87 0.42
N GLU A 296 14.91 -6.88 1.07
CA GLU A 296 14.25 -8.10 1.51
C GLU A 296 13.19 -7.81 2.58
N GLU A 297 13.48 -6.90 3.51
CA GLU A 297 12.52 -6.45 4.52
C GLU A 297 11.33 -5.72 3.89
N ARG A 298 11.57 -4.87 2.88
CA ARG A 298 10.50 -4.18 2.14
C ARG A 298 9.60 -5.16 1.39
N LEU A 299 10.16 -6.16 0.71
CA LEU A 299 9.39 -7.21 0.05
C LEU A 299 8.55 -8.02 1.05
N SER A 300 9.13 -8.37 2.20
CA SER A 300 8.39 -9.06 3.26
C SER A 300 7.24 -8.20 3.80
N LEU A 301 7.43 -6.88 3.93
CA LEU A 301 6.39 -5.95 4.37
C LEU A 301 5.25 -5.85 3.38
N ILE A 302 5.56 -5.70 2.09
CA ILE A 302 4.54 -5.67 1.03
C ILE A 302 3.68 -6.94 1.14
N ASN A 303 4.28 -8.13 1.15
CA ASN A 303 3.53 -9.39 1.22
C ASN A 303 2.65 -9.49 2.49
N LYS A 304 3.14 -9.02 3.65
CA LYS A 304 2.36 -9.02 4.89
C LYS A 304 1.19 -8.04 4.83
N LEU A 305 1.42 -6.80 4.37
CA LEU A 305 0.36 -5.80 4.19
C LEU A 305 -0.68 -6.27 3.16
N SER A 306 -0.24 -6.93 2.07
CA SER A 306 -1.11 -7.56 1.06
C SER A 306 -2.02 -8.66 1.62
N ARG A 307 -1.55 -9.45 2.59
CA ARG A 307 -2.39 -10.47 3.25
C ARG A 307 -3.48 -9.84 4.12
N LEU A 308 -3.17 -8.74 4.79
CA LEU A 308 -4.16 -7.98 5.58
C LEU A 308 -5.23 -7.38 4.67
N LEU A 309 -4.80 -6.82 3.54
CA LEU A 309 -5.67 -6.33 2.48
C LEU A 309 -6.63 -7.41 1.97
N SER A 310 -6.10 -8.62 1.73
CA SER A 310 -6.91 -9.76 1.25
C SER A 310 -7.96 -10.23 2.27
N SER A 311 -7.86 -9.82 3.54
CA SER A 311 -8.81 -10.18 4.61
C SER A 311 -9.99 -9.21 4.78
N GLN A 312 -10.21 -8.30 3.81
CA GLN A 312 -11.34 -7.34 3.76
C GLN A 312 -11.45 -6.36 4.94
N GLN A 313 -10.33 -6.00 5.57
CA GLN A 313 -10.27 -4.79 6.39
C GLN A 313 -9.77 -3.63 5.51
N GLU A 314 -10.54 -2.53 5.44
CA GLU A 314 -10.05 -1.30 4.83
C GLU A 314 -8.73 -0.91 5.52
N LEU A 315 -7.67 -0.74 4.71
CA LEU A 315 -6.43 -0.18 5.23
C LEU A 315 -6.66 1.29 5.56
N ASP A 316 -6.30 1.66 6.78
CA ASP A 316 -6.14 3.05 7.18
C ASP A 316 -5.13 3.78 6.25
N GLN A 317 -5.34 5.07 6.04
CA GLN A 317 -4.57 5.91 5.11
C GLN A 317 -3.06 5.84 5.40
N ASP A 318 -2.66 5.81 6.68
CA ASP A 318 -1.25 5.69 7.08
C ASP A 318 -0.57 4.41 6.57
N LEU A 319 -1.31 3.30 6.51
CA LEU A 319 -0.81 2.03 6.01
C LEU A 319 -0.80 1.98 4.48
N GLN A 320 -1.78 2.62 3.82
CA GLN A 320 -1.77 2.80 2.38
C GLN A 320 -0.56 3.63 1.93
N ASP A 321 -0.32 4.77 2.57
CA ASP A 321 0.84 5.61 2.36
C ASP A 321 2.16 4.85 2.58
N THR A 322 2.21 4.02 3.62
CA THR A 322 3.39 3.16 3.89
C THR A 322 3.59 2.16 2.77
N LEU A 323 2.51 1.57 2.24
CA LEU A 323 2.57 0.62 1.13
C LEU A 323 3.07 1.30 -0.16
N VAL A 324 2.62 2.52 -0.45
CA VAL A 324 3.11 3.32 -1.59
C VAL A 324 4.62 3.57 -1.46
N ILE A 325 5.10 4.00 -0.29
CA ILE A 325 6.53 4.20 -0.02
C ILE A 325 7.31 2.90 -0.24
N LEU A 326 6.79 1.77 0.23
CA LEU A 326 7.44 0.47 0.06
C LEU A 326 7.56 0.10 -1.42
N TYR A 327 6.49 0.27 -2.20
CA TYR A 327 6.52 0.01 -3.65
C TYR A 327 7.50 0.93 -4.38
N GLN A 328 7.47 2.24 -4.12
CA GLN A 328 8.40 3.20 -4.74
C GLN A 328 9.86 2.83 -4.48
N GLU A 329 10.21 2.51 -3.23
CA GLU A 329 11.59 2.13 -2.89
C GLU A 329 11.99 0.76 -3.47
N VAL A 330 11.06 -0.20 -3.55
CA VAL A 330 11.29 -1.49 -4.22
C VAL A 330 11.48 -1.32 -5.72
N PHE A 331 10.67 -0.48 -6.37
CA PHE A 331 10.80 -0.21 -7.81
C PHE A 331 12.10 0.51 -8.14
N LYS A 332 12.51 1.51 -7.36
CA LYS A 332 13.82 2.17 -7.55
C LYS A 332 14.98 1.18 -7.47
N GLU A 333 14.94 0.25 -6.51
CA GLU A 333 15.99 -0.75 -6.34
C GLU A 333 15.96 -1.79 -7.47
N LEU A 334 14.76 -2.26 -7.87
CA LEU A 334 14.60 -3.19 -8.99
C LEU A 334 15.01 -2.57 -10.33
N ALA A 335 14.67 -1.30 -10.58
CA ALA A 335 15.06 -0.58 -11.79
C ALA A 335 16.59 -0.48 -11.92
N LYS A 336 17.30 -0.20 -10.82
CA LYS A 336 18.78 -0.22 -10.79
C LYS A 336 19.34 -1.59 -11.13
N ARG A 337 18.79 -2.65 -10.52
CA ARG A 337 19.24 -4.03 -10.75
C ARG A 337 18.91 -4.52 -12.15
N ARG A 338 17.76 -4.11 -12.71
CA ARG A 338 17.27 -4.54 -14.04
C ARG A 338 18.29 -4.31 -15.15
N ALA A 339 19.01 -3.19 -15.13
CA ALA A 339 20.04 -2.88 -16.12
C ALA A 339 21.15 -3.94 -16.21
N THR A 340 21.35 -4.72 -15.15
CA THR A 340 22.36 -5.79 -15.07
C THR A 340 21.80 -7.19 -15.31
N LEU A 341 20.47 -7.35 -15.40
CA LEU A 341 19.82 -8.66 -15.53
C LEU A 341 19.65 -9.07 -17.00
N PRO A 342 19.88 -10.35 -17.36
CA PRO A 342 19.51 -10.89 -18.66
C PRO A 342 18.01 -10.79 -18.93
N GLU A 343 17.62 -10.65 -20.19
CA GLU A 343 16.21 -10.48 -20.60
C GLU A 343 15.27 -11.56 -20.03
N ARG A 344 15.73 -12.81 -19.98
CA ARG A 344 14.98 -13.94 -19.39
C ARG A 344 14.63 -13.70 -17.92
N GLU A 345 15.54 -13.12 -17.15
CA GLU A 345 15.31 -12.82 -15.73
C GLU A 345 14.42 -11.59 -15.56
N GLN A 346 14.56 -10.58 -16.43
CA GLN A 346 13.64 -9.44 -16.46
C GLN A 346 12.19 -9.88 -16.69
N ARG A 347 11.96 -10.81 -17.62
CA ARG A 347 10.62 -11.40 -17.84
C ARG A 347 10.09 -12.16 -16.63
N ARG A 348 10.97 -12.83 -15.86
CA ARG A 348 10.58 -13.51 -14.61
C ARG A 348 10.16 -12.53 -13.52
N VAL A 349 10.84 -11.39 -13.40
CA VAL A 349 10.46 -10.33 -12.46
C VAL A 349 9.04 -9.83 -12.76
N ALA A 350 8.75 -9.52 -14.04
CA ALA A 350 7.41 -9.13 -14.48
C ALA A 350 6.35 -10.19 -14.12
N ALA A 351 6.64 -11.46 -14.38
CA ALA A 351 5.71 -12.57 -14.14
C ALA A 351 5.41 -12.82 -12.65
N VAL A 352 6.34 -12.53 -11.74
CA VAL A 352 6.16 -12.72 -10.30
C VAL A 352 5.54 -11.49 -9.65
N PHE A 353 6.05 -10.30 -9.98
CA PHE A 353 5.67 -9.07 -9.29
C PHE A 353 4.43 -8.41 -9.89
N GLY A 354 4.23 -8.51 -11.21
CA GLY A 354 3.10 -7.93 -11.94
C GLY A 354 1.73 -8.29 -11.34
N PRO A 355 1.41 -9.58 -11.15
CA PRO A 355 0.12 -9.99 -10.58
C PRO A 355 -0.09 -9.53 -9.14
N VAL A 356 1.00 -9.32 -8.38
CA VAL A 356 0.91 -8.81 -7.00
C VAL A 356 0.58 -7.32 -7.04
N LEU A 357 1.26 -6.54 -7.88
CA LEU A 357 0.99 -5.12 -8.02
C LEU A 357 -0.44 -4.88 -8.50
N GLU A 358 -0.89 -5.59 -9.54
CA GLU A 358 -2.20 -5.43 -10.16
C GLU A 358 -3.35 -5.53 -9.16
N LYS A 359 -3.29 -6.49 -8.24
CA LYS A 359 -4.26 -6.63 -7.13
C LYS A 359 -4.29 -5.45 -6.18
N HIS A 360 -3.24 -4.65 -6.13
CA HIS A 360 -3.11 -3.50 -5.23
C HIS A 360 -3.29 -2.16 -5.92
N ILE A 361 -3.35 -2.06 -7.26
CA ILE A 361 -3.43 -0.77 -7.97
C ILE A 361 -4.65 0.04 -7.52
N GLY A 362 -5.82 -0.59 -7.45
CA GLY A 362 -7.05 0.07 -6.97
C GLY A 362 -6.93 0.62 -5.55
N LEU A 363 -6.12 -0.02 -4.70
CA LEU A 363 -5.90 0.34 -3.29
C LEU A 363 -4.79 1.39 -3.11
N LEU A 364 -3.77 1.35 -3.95
CA LEU A 364 -2.58 2.20 -3.82
C LEU A 364 -2.86 3.66 -4.17
N CYS A 365 -3.86 3.90 -5.00
CA CYS A 365 -4.08 5.25 -5.50
C CYS A 365 -5.54 5.70 -5.44
N GLY A 366 -6.55 4.83 -5.35
CA GLY A 366 -7.95 5.27 -5.33
C GLY A 366 -8.34 6.22 -6.49
N GLY A 367 -7.58 6.23 -7.59
CA GLY A 367 -7.72 7.19 -8.70
C GLY A 367 -7.00 8.55 -8.53
N GLY A 368 -6.13 8.72 -7.52
CA GLY A 368 -5.39 9.95 -7.25
C GLY A 368 -4.32 10.32 -8.29
N GLU A 369 -3.88 11.58 -8.25
CA GLU A 369 -2.92 12.19 -9.19
C GLU A 369 -1.56 11.47 -9.26
N ASP A 370 -1.21 10.70 -8.24
CA ASP A 370 0.09 10.00 -8.14
C ASP A 370 0.15 8.67 -8.90
N LEU A 371 -1.00 8.12 -9.31
CA LEU A 371 -1.08 6.81 -9.99
C LEU A 371 -0.21 6.72 -11.25
N PRO A 372 -0.20 7.70 -12.17
CA PRO A 372 0.66 7.66 -13.35
C PRO A 372 2.15 7.50 -13.02
N PHE A 373 2.62 8.17 -11.97
CA PHE A 373 4.03 8.16 -11.58
C PHE A 373 4.43 6.83 -10.91
N LEU A 374 3.54 6.27 -10.08
CA LEU A 374 3.77 4.94 -9.50
C LEU A 374 3.82 3.86 -10.57
N LEU A 375 2.92 3.92 -11.55
CA LEU A 375 2.91 3.00 -12.69
C LEU A 375 4.16 3.17 -13.56
N ASP A 376 4.67 4.40 -13.71
CA ASP A 376 5.91 4.64 -14.43
C ASP A 376 7.12 4.02 -13.74
N ASP A 377 7.26 4.21 -12.43
CA ASP A 377 8.31 3.59 -11.62
C ASP A 377 8.26 2.06 -11.76
N ALA A 378 7.05 1.49 -11.74
CA ALA A 378 6.84 0.05 -11.94
C ALA A 378 7.19 -0.41 -13.38
N ALA A 379 6.88 0.39 -14.40
CA ALA A 379 7.25 0.10 -15.79
C ALA A 379 8.77 0.14 -15.98
N ALA A 380 9.45 1.13 -15.39
CA ALA A 380 10.90 1.24 -15.36
C ALA A 380 11.55 0.05 -14.64
N ALA A 381 10.92 -0.43 -13.55
CA ALA A 381 11.34 -1.64 -12.84
C ALA A 381 11.00 -2.96 -13.56
N GLY A 382 10.17 -2.94 -14.60
CA GLY A 382 9.75 -4.14 -15.33
C GLY A 382 8.74 -4.99 -14.54
N CYS A 383 7.92 -4.35 -13.73
CA CYS A 383 7.07 -4.99 -12.72
C CYS A 383 5.57 -4.89 -13.01
N LEU A 384 5.17 -4.55 -14.24
CA LEU A 384 3.76 -4.43 -14.63
C LEU A 384 3.21 -5.74 -15.21
N TYR A 385 1.91 -5.98 -14.99
CA TYR A 385 1.12 -6.98 -15.71
C TYR A 385 0.35 -6.31 -16.86
N PRO A 386 -0.20 -7.04 -17.86
CA PRO A 386 -0.84 -6.46 -19.02
C PRO A 386 -1.84 -5.31 -18.79
N SER A 387 -2.79 -5.42 -17.86
CA SER A 387 -3.78 -4.34 -17.68
C SER A 387 -3.11 -3.04 -17.18
N ALA A 388 -2.22 -3.16 -16.19
CA ALA A 388 -1.46 -2.07 -15.62
C ALA A 388 -0.48 -1.46 -16.64
N ALA A 389 0.11 -2.28 -17.51
CA ALA A 389 0.99 -1.81 -18.59
C ALA A 389 0.22 -1.02 -19.65
N LEU A 390 -1.01 -1.44 -19.98
CA LEU A 390 -1.89 -0.66 -20.87
C LEU A 390 -2.28 0.67 -20.21
N LEU A 391 -2.65 0.65 -18.93
CA LEU A 391 -2.99 1.86 -18.19
C LEU A 391 -1.82 2.84 -18.11
N GLN A 392 -0.60 2.35 -17.82
CA GLN A 392 0.61 3.16 -17.83
C GLN A 392 0.88 3.75 -19.22
N THR A 393 0.71 2.95 -20.28
CA THR A 393 0.88 3.42 -21.66
C THR A 393 -0.13 4.51 -22.01
N PHE A 394 -1.38 4.35 -21.60
CA PHE A 394 -2.41 5.37 -21.76
C PHE A 394 -2.02 6.68 -21.06
N PHE A 395 -1.60 6.62 -19.79
CA PHE A 395 -1.16 7.81 -19.05
C PHE A 395 0.07 8.47 -19.66
N ALA A 396 1.04 7.67 -20.12
CA ALA A 396 2.24 8.19 -20.78
C ALA A 396 1.89 9.03 -22.02
N VAL A 397 0.93 8.57 -22.82
CA VAL A 397 0.43 9.28 -24.01
C VAL A 397 -0.38 10.52 -23.61
N MET A 398 -1.27 10.37 -22.63
CA MET A 398 -2.13 11.45 -22.13
C MET A 398 -1.31 12.62 -21.58
N LEU A 399 -0.28 12.33 -20.78
CA LEU A 399 0.65 13.30 -20.21
C LEU A 399 1.71 13.79 -21.21
N ARG A 400 1.84 13.12 -22.36
CA ARG A 400 2.84 13.39 -23.41
C ARG A 400 4.28 13.32 -22.89
N ASP A 401 4.53 12.47 -21.91
CA ASP A 401 5.85 12.32 -21.30
C ASP A 401 6.70 11.32 -22.10
N ARG A 402 7.83 11.81 -22.64
CA ARG A 402 8.73 11.00 -23.47
C ARG A 402 9.43 9.89 -22.70
N SER A 403 9.74 10.12 -21.42
CA SER A 403 10.36 9.13 -20.55
C SER A 403 9.37 8.01 -20.24
N MET A 404 8.14 8.36 -19.88
CA MET A 404 7.09 7.38 -19.60
C MET A 404 6.76 6.52 -20.82
N ILE A 405 6.74 7.13 -22.02
CA ILE A 405 6.54 6.40 -23.29
C ILE A 405 7.69 5.41 -23.54
N ALA A 406 8.93 5.77 -23.19
CA ALA A 406 10.07 4.87 -23.32
C ALA A 406 9.97 3.68 -22.34
N HIS A 407 9.57 3.93 -21.10
CA HIS A 407 9.31 2.88 -20.11
C HIS A 407 8.16 1.96 -20.55
N ALA A 408 7.07 2.52 -21.06
CA ALA A 408 5.92 1.79 -21.61
C ALA A 408 6.35 0.81 -22.71
N ARG A 409 7.08 1.31 -23.72
CA ARG A 409 7.62 0.48 -24.81
C ARG A 409 8.55 -0.62 -24.29
N GLY A 410 9.41 -0.29 -23.32
CA GLY A 410 10.32 -1.26 -22.71
C GLY A 410 9.55 -2.36 -21.96
N MET A 411 8.46 -2.00 -21.28
CA MET A 411 7.61 -2.95 -20.56
C MET A 411 6.80 -3.84 -21.50
N LEU A 412 6.14 -3.27 -22.51
CA LEU A 412 5.33 -4.02 -23.48
C LEU A 412 6.17 -5.09 -24.20
N LYS A 413 7.41 -4.77 -24.60
CA LYS A 413 8.33 -5.74 -25.22
C LYS A 413 8.68 -6.94 -24.33
N LEU A 414 8.61 -6.79 -23.00
CA LEU A 414 8.86 -7.90 -22.07
C LEU A 414 7.63 -8.79 -21.86
N LEU A 415 6.44 -8.26 -22.12
CA LEU A 415 5.20 -8.96 -21.87
C LEU A 415 4.89 -9.99 -22.96
N PRO A 416 4.24 -11.11 -22.61
CA PRO A 416 3.63 -11.96 -23.62
C PRO A 416 2.52 -11.19 -24.37
N PRO A 417 2.07 -11.68 -25.54
CA PRO A 417 0.94 -11.08 -26.25
C PRO A 417 -0.26 -10.88 -25.33
N ILE A 418 -0.63 -9.62 -25.13
CA ILE A 418 -1.76 -9.23 -24.29
C ILE A 418 -3.04 -9.82 -24.85
N GLN A 419 -3.76 -10.55 -23.99
CA GLN A 419 -5.02 -11.23 -24.32
C GLN A 419 -6.22 -10.33 -24.00
N GLU A 420 -7.40 -10.72 -24.49
CA GLU A 420 -8.68 -10.04 -24.27
C GLU A 420 -8.94 -9.69 -22.81
N ASN A 421 -8.65 -10.62 -21.88
CA ASN A 421 -8.89 -10.42 -20.45
C ASN A 421 -8.20 -9.17 -19.89
N GLY A 422 -6.96 -8.88 -20.31
CA GLY A 422 -6.23 -7.69 -19.84
C GLY A 422 -6.85 -6.39 -20.32
N VAL A 423 -7.46 -6.38 -21.52
CA VAL A 423 -8.22 -5.24 -22.04
C VAL A 423 -9.56 -5.13 -21.30
N ARG A 424 -10.23 -6.25 -21.06
CA ARG A 424 -11.51 -6.29 -20.35
C ARG A 424 -11.40 -5.74 -18.92
N GLU A 425 -10.37 -6.14 -18.18
CA GLU A 425 -10.08 -5.65 -16.82
C GLU A 425 -9.82 -4.14 -16.82
N LEU A 426 -9.00 -3.66 -17.77
CA LEU A 426 -8.74 -2.24 -17.95
C LEU A 426 -10.04 -1.43 -18.15
N PHE A 427 -10.94 -1.90 -19.01
CA PHE A 427 -12.22 -1.23 -19.23
C PHE A 427 -13.16 -1.36 -18.02
N ALA A 428 -13.18 -2.50 -17.32
CA ALA A 428 -14.03 -2.67 -16.14
C ALA A 428 -13.71 -1.63 -15.04
N GLU A 429 -12.42 -1.39 -14.78
CA GLU A 429 -11.97 -0.51 -13.70
C GLU A 429 -11.78 0.95 -14.13
N TYR A 430 -11.39 1.21 -15.39
CA TYR A 430 -10.94 2.53 -15.84
C TYR A 430 -11.70 3.10 -17.05
N HIS A 431 -12.89 2.57 -17.40
CA HIS A 431 -13.65 3.02 -18.58
C HIS A 431 -13.83 4.54 -18.67
N MET A 432 -14.06 5.24 -17.54
CA MET A 432 -14.28 6.69 -17.56
C MET A 432 -13.09 7.45 -18.14
N PHE A 433 -11.87 7.15 -17.68
CA PHE A 433 -10.63 7.78 -18.17
C PHE A 433 -10.42 7.52 -19.67
N LEU A 434 -10.63 6.28 -20.10
CA LEU A 434 -10.42 5.88 -21.49
C LEU A 434 -11.44 6.52 -22.45
N SER A 435 -12.69 6.64 -22.00
CA SER A 435 -13.77 7.21 -22.81
C SER A 435 -13.63 8.73 -23.00
N ASP A 436 -12.95 9.40 -22.08
CA ASP A 436 -12.78 10.85 -22.09
C ASP A 436 -11.66 11.34 -23.00
N ASP A 437 -10.62 10.52 -23.24
CA ASP A 437 -9.49 10.87 -24.12
C ASP A 437 -9.17 9.78 -25.14
N LEU A 438 -10.07 9.63 -26.11
CA LEU A 438 -9.90 8.71 -27.24
C LEU A 438 -8.69 9.01 -28.13
N LYS A 439 -8.13 10.23 -28.10
CA LYS A 439 -6.87 10.52 -28.79
C LYS A 439 -5.71 9.80 -28.12
N SER A 440 -5.70 9.80 -26.79
CA SER A 440 -4.70 9.05 -26.02
C SER A 440 -4.89 7.54 -26.13
N VAL A 441 -6.13 7.05 -26.21
CA VAL A 441 -6.40 5.62 -26.54
C VAL A 441 -5.83 5.25 -27.91
N LYS A 442 -5.98 6.11 -28.92
CA LYS A 442 -5.39 5.88 -30.24
C LYS A 442 -3.86 5.82 -30.18
N GLY A 443 -3.22 6.76 -29.48
CA GLY A 443 -1.76 6.76 -29.30
C GLY A 443 -1.26 5.55 -28.50
N MET A 444 -2.02 5.09 -27.51
CA MET A 444 -1.74 3.85 -26.79
C MET A 444 -1.76 2.64 -27.73
N LEU A 445 -2.77 2.53 -28.60
CA LEU A 445 -2.88 1.46 -29.59
C LEU A 445 -1.74 1.49 -30.61
N ASP A 446 -1.30 2.69 -31.04
CA ASP A 446 -0.15 2.84 -31.93
C ASP A 446 1.14 2.28 -31.28
N ILE A 447 1.40 2.63 -30.01
CA ILE A 447 2.55 2.10 -29.25
C ILE A 447 2.44 0.58 -29.07
N CYS A 448 1.24 0.06 -28.78
CA CYS A 448 1.01 -1.37 -28.64
C CYS A 448 1.31 -2.11 -29.95
N ARG A 449 0.87 -1.57 -31.10
CA ARG A 449 1.17 -2.12 -32.43
C ARG A 449 2.66 -2.12 -32.73
N GLU A 450 3.37 -1.03 -32.41
CA GLU A 450 4.84 -0.96 -32.54
C GLU A 450 5.55 -2.06 -31.73
N CYS A 451 4.97 -2.47 -30.60
CA CYS A 451 5.51 -3.52 -29.73
C CYS A 451 4.99 -4.93 -30.07
N GLY A 452 4.20 -5.09 -31.14
CA GLY A 452 3.70 -6.39 -31.59
C GLY A 452 2.39 -6.86 -30.95
N HIS A 453 1.71 -5.99 -30.18
CA HIS A 453 0.39 -6.29 -29.61
C HIS A 453 -0.72 -5.77 -30.52
N ARG A 454 -1.63 -6.65 -30.95
CA ARG A 454 -2.81 -6.31 -31.75
C ARG A 454 -4.04 -6.24 -30.85
N LEU A 455 -4.43 -5.03 -30.46
CA LEU A 455 -5.49 -4.81 -29.48
C LEU A 455 -6.70 -4.06 -30.05
N ASP A 456 -6.61 -3.61 -31.31
CA ASP A 456 -7.62 -2.79 -31.98
C ASP A 456 -9.03 -3.40 -31.87
N GLY A 457 -9.19 -4.70 -32.17
CA GLY A 457 -10.48 -5.39 -32.09
C GLY A 457 -11.05 -5.46 -30.66
N PHE A 458 -10.23 -5.77 -29.66
CA PHE A 458 -10.67 -5.84 -28.25
C PHE A 458 -11.06 -4.47 -27.71
N VAL A 459 -10.28 -3.43 -28.03
CA VAL A 459 -10.58 -2.05 -27.62
C VAL A 459 -11.81 -1.52 -28.35
N ALA A 460 -11.97 -1.83 -29.64
CA ALA A 460 -13.16 -1.46 -30.40
C ALA A 460 -14.44 -2.08 -29.84
N LEU A 461 -14.38 -3.37 -29.45
CA LEU A 461 -15.49 -4.05 -28.79
C LEU A 461 -15.83 -3.38 -27.45
N GLY A 462 -14.82 -3.13 -26.60
CA GLY A 462 -15.01 -2.46 -25.30
C GLY A 462 -15.67 -1.09 -25.44
N LEU A 463 -15.15 -0.23 -26.33
CA LEU A 463 -15.72 1.09 -26.59
C LEU A 463 -17.14 1.01 -27.19
N GLY A 464 -17.40 0.03 -28.05
CA GLY A 464 -18.73 -0.22 -28.61
C GLY A 464 -19.75 -0.59 -27.54
N THR A 465 -19.39 -1.53 -26.65
CA THR A 465 -20.25 -1.93 -25.53
C THR A 465 -20.49 -0.78 -24.55
N SER A 466 -19.46 0.01 -24.22
CA SER A 466 -19.61 1.21 -23.39
C SER A 466 -20.52 2.26 -24.03
N LEU A 467 -20.34 2.55 -25.32
CA LEU A 467 -21.20 3.50 -26.04
C LEU A 467 -22.65 3.02 -26.06
N MET A 468 -22.89 1.74 -26.37
CA MET A 468 -24.24 1.17 -26.34
C MET A 468 -24.91 1.32 -24.98
N SER A 469 -24.16 1.03 -23.91
CA SER A 469 -24.66 1.13 -22.54
C SER A 469 -25.04 2.58 -22.18
N LEU A 470 -24.19 3.55 -22.56
CA LEU A 470 -24.46 4.97 -22.36
C LEU A 470 -25.64 5.47 -23.19
N LEU A 471 -25.75 5.06 -24.45
CA LEU A 471 -26.86 5.39 -25.33
C LEU A 471 -28.19 4.88 -24.77
N VAL A 472 -28.24 3.60 -24.35
CA VAL A 472 -29.44 3.00 -23.74
C VAL A 472 -29.79 3.73 -22.44
N MET A 473 -28.82 3.96 -21.55
CA MET A 473 -29.03 4.68 -20.28
C MET A 473 -29.58 6.09 -20.50
N ASN A 474 -28.95 6.90 -21.38
CA ASN A 474 -29.39 8.26 -21.68
C ASN A 474 -30.79 8.32 -22.29
N THR A 475 -31.18 7.29 -23.03
CA THR A 475 -32.51 7.17 -23.65
C THR A 475 -33.57 6.86 -22.61
N MET A 476 -33.31 5.87 -21.75
CA MET A 476 -34.23 5.44 -20.71
C MET A 476 -34.48 6.55 -19.68
N VAL A 477 -33.45 7.31 -19.31
CA VAL A 477 -33.59 8.42 -18.36
C VAL A 477 -34.23 9.67 -19.00
N GLY A 478 -33.98 9.90 -20.29
CA GLY A 478 -34.57 11.02 -21.04
C GLY A 478 -36.06 10.85 -21.37
N GLY A 479 -36.57 9.61 -21.44
CA GLY A 479 -37.93 9.29 -21.86
C GLY A 479 -38.98 9.23 -20.75
N SER A 480 -38.58 9.00 -19.49
CA SER A 480 -39.53 8.94 -18.38
C SER A 480 -39.87 10.34 -17.86
N LYS A 481 -41.16 10.75 -17.96
CA LYS A 481 -41.70 11.79 -17.07
C LYS A 481 -41.29 11.44 -15.64
N ARG A 482 -40.46 12.29 -15.03
CA ARG A 482 -40.01 12.38 -13.62
C ARG A 482 -41.01 11.85 -12.57
N ARG A 483 -41.31 10.56 -12.53
CA ARG A 483 -42.22 9.96 -11.55
C ARG A 483 -41.59 8.67 -11.03
N GLY A 484 -41.04 8.74 -9.82
CA GLY A 484 -40.68 7.57 -9.03
C GLY A 484 -39.19 7.39 -8.72
N ILE A 485 -38.29 8.15 -9.36
CA ILE A 485 -36.85 8.08 -9.05
C ILE A 485 -36.47 9.32 -8.22
N PRO A 486 -35.84 9.17 -7.03
CA PRO A 486 -35.38 10.30 -6.22
C PRO A 486 -34.42 11.19 -7.01
N GLY A 487 -34.67 12.51 -7.04
CA GLY A 487 -33.95 13.47 -7.87
C GLY A 487 -32.42 13.50 -7.66
N LEU A 488 -31.95 13.17 -6.46
CA LEU A 488 -30.52 13.14 -6.12
C LEU A 488 -29.71 12.10 -6.91
N PHE A 489 -30.31 10.96 -7.32
CA PHE A 489 -29.61 9.94 -8.12
C PHE A 489 -29.69 10.20 -9.63
N LEU A 490 -30.65 11.00 -10.07
CA LEU A 490 -30.87 11.31 -11.48
C LEU A 490 -29.96 12.43 -11.98
N ASP A 491 -29.72 13.46 -11.19
CA ASP A 491 -28.97 14.63 -11.66
C ASP A 491 -27.48 14.31 -11.87
N GLU A 492 -26.84 13.52 -10.99
CA GLU A 492 -25.44 13.09 -11.16
C GLU A 492 -25.27 12.04 -12.27
N MET A 493 -26.20 11.08 -12.42
CA MET A 493 -26.11 10.08 -13.50
C MET A 493 -26.41 10.65 -14.89
N THR A 494 -27.18 11.74 -14.99
CA THR A 494 -27.62 12.28 -16.30
C THR A 494 -26.68 13.29 -16.91
N GLU A 495 -26.11 14.19 -16.13
CA GLU A 495 -25.19 15.20 -16.68
C GLU A 495 -23.86 14.58 -17.10
N ASP A 496 -23.28 13.73 -16.25
CA ASP A 496 -21.99 13.08 -16.54
C ASP A 496 -22.14 11.94 -17.57
N GLY A 497 -23.22 11.18 -17.55
CA GLY A 497 -23.51 10.14 -18.56
C GLY A 497 -23.75 10.73 -19.96
N SER A 498 -24.51 11.83 -20.05
CA SER A 498 -24.75 12.54 -21.32
C SER A 498 -23.49 13.22 -21.85
N ARG A 499 -22.71 13.85 -20.96
CA ARG A 499 -21.42 14.48 -21.32
C ARG A 499 -20.41 13.44 -21.80
N SER A 500 -20.27 12.32 -21.10
CA SER A 500 -19.37 11.21 -21.45
C SER A 500 -19.77 10.57 -22.78
N CYS A 501 -21.08 10.35 -23.01
CA CYS A 501 -21.59 9.83 -24.27
C CYS A 501 -21.25 10.74 -25.46
N LYS A 502 -21.48 12.05 -25.33
CA LYS A 502 -21.15 13.03 -26.39
C LYS A 502 -19.65 13.10 -26.66
N LYS A 503 -18.81 13.06 -25.62
CA LYS A 503 -17.35 12.99 -25.77
C LYS A 503 -16.93 11.73 -26.52
N LEU A 504 -17.48 10.58 -26.15
CA LEU A 504 -17.19 9.30 -26.78
C LEU A 504 -17.60 9.27 -28.26
N ILE A 505 -18.80 9.75 -28.59
CA ILE A 505 -19.29 9.90 -29.97
C ILE A 505 -18.32 10.76 -30.79
N LYS A 506 -17.95 11.94 -30.27
CA LYS A 506 -17.04 12.86 -30.96
C LYS A 506 -15.64 12.26 -31.12
N GLY A 507 -15.14 11.57 -30.10
CA GLY A 507 -13.81 10.98 -30.11
C GLY A 507 -13.69 9.78 -31.06
N LEU A 508 -14.78 9.00 -31.24
CA LEU A 508 -14.78 7.83 -32.14
C LEU A 508 -14.54 8.21 -33.60
N ALA A 509 -14.81 9.45 -34.00
CA ALA A 509 -14.44 9.95 -35.33
C ALA A 509 -12.93 9.80 -35.64
N ALA A 510 -12.06 9.79 -34.63
CA ALA A 510 -10.62 9.60 -34.81
C ALA A 510 -10.22 8.19 -35.29
N PHE A 511 -11.15 7.23 -35.19
CA PHE A 511 -11.01 5.84 -35.63
C PHE A 511 -11.74 5.55 -36.94
N ALA A 512 -12.35 6.56 -37.57
CA ALA A 512 -12.99 6.40 -38.88
C ALA A 512 -11.99 5.85 -39.91
N GLY A 513 -12.38 4.77 -40.61
CA GLY A 513 -11.55 4.09 -41.61
C GLY A 513 -10.80 2.86 -41.10
N ASN A 514 -10.77 2.59 -39.78
CA ASN A 514 -10.28 1.32 -39.25
C ASN A 514 -11.42 0.28 -39.23
N PRO A 515 -11.30 -0.87 -39.92
CA PRO A 515 -12.37 -1.87 -39.99
C PRO A 515 -12.73 -2.46 -38.62
N GLU A 516 -11.77 -2.59 -37.70
CA GLU A 516 -12.02 -3.09 -36.33
C GLU A 516 -12.97 -2.17 -35.55
N PHE A 517 -12.93 -0.86 -35.84
CA PHE A 517 -13.76 0.15 -35.19
C PHE A 517 -15.06 0.46 -35.95
N ALA A 518 -15.39 -0.30 -37.00
CA ALA A 518 -16.59 -0.05 -37.80
C ALA A 518 -17.88 -0.07 -36.96
N PHE A 519 -17.97 -0.97 -35.98
CA PHE A 519 -19.11 -1.07 -35.06
C PHE A 519 -19.27 0.18 -34.16
N PRO A 520 -18.30 0.55 -33.29
CA PRO A 520 -18.46 1.71 -32.41
C PRO A 520 -18.58 3.02 -33.21
N VAL A 521 -17.86 3.18 -34.32
CA VAL A 521 -17.99 4.36 -35.20
C VAL A 521 -19.36 4.42 -35.85
N GLY A 522 -19.91 3.29 -36.27
CA GLY A 522 -21.26 3.18 -36.82
C GLY A 522 -22.32 3.62 -35.81
N LEU A 523 -22.20 3.19 -34.56
CA LEU A 523 -23.08 3.63 -33.47
C LEU A 523 -22.98 5.13 -33.20
N ALA A 524 -21.76 5.67 -33.14
CA ALA A 524 -21.55 7.10 -32.91
C ALA A 524 -22.14 7.97 -34.02
N LYS A 525 -22.04 7.52 -35.28
CA LYS A 525 -22.67 8.19 -36.43
C LYS A 525 -24.19 8.06 -36.42
N GLY A 526 -24.70 6.89 -36.04
CA GLY A 526 -26.13 6.59 -36.04
C GLY A 526 -26.92 7.28 -34.92
N PHE A 527 -26.27 7.70 -33.84
CA PHE A 527 -26.93 8.29 -32.67
C PHE A 527 -26.21 9.56 -32.17
N PRO A 528 -26.09 10.61 -32.99
CA PRO A 528 -25.30 11.80 -32.67
C PRO A 528 -25.85 12.61 -31.48
N SER A 529 -27.15 12.47 -31.15
CA SER A 529 -27.75 13.10 -29.97
C SER A 529 -27.23 12.55 -28.64
N GLY A 530 -26.55 11.39 -28.66
CA GLY A 530 -26.20 10.65 -27.45
C GLY A 530 -27.37 9.87 -26.84
N ARG A 531 -28.45 9.69 -27.61
CA ARG A 531 -29.63 8.89 -27.28
C ARG A 531 -30.02 8.02 -28.47
N ILE A 532 -30.72 6.95 -28.19
CA ILE A 532 -31.35 6.09 -29.18
C ILE A 532 -32.73 6.68 -29.45
N THR A 533 -32.92 7.24 -30.64
CA THR A 533 -34.21 7.78 -31.07
C THR A 533 -34.69 7.09 -32.34
N GLY A 534 -36.01 6.98 -32.52
CA GLY A 534 -36.58 6.44 -33.75
C GLY A 534 -36.19 7.25 -35.00
N ASP A 535 -36.06 8.57 -34.87
CA ASP A 535 -35.69 9.45 -35.99
C ASP A 535 -34.23 9.28 -36.42
N GLU A 536 -33.28 9.21 -35.47
CA GLU A 536 -31.87 8.97 -35.81
C GLU A 536 -31.65 7.55 -36.34
N PHE A 537 -32.37 6.57 -35.79
CA PHE A 537 -32.34 5.22 -36.33
C PHE A 537 -32.93 5.14 -37.74
N ARG A 538 -34.03 5.86 -38.01
CA ARG A 538 -34.57 6.01 -39.38
C ARG A 538 -33.50 6.57 -40.31
N GLN A 539 -32.89 7.68 -39.92
CA GLN A 539 -31.87 8.35 -40.73
C GLN A 539 -30.68 7.42 -41.02
N LEU A 540 -30.19 6.67 -40.01
CA LEU A 540 -29.13 5.69 -40.18
C LEU A 540 -29.47 4.62 -41.23
N LEU A 541 -30.69 4.09 -41.20
CA LEU A 541 -31.14 3.09 -42.17
C LEU A 541 -31.34 3.70 -43.56
N GLU A 542 -31.83 4.93 -43.65
CA GLU A 542 -31.96 5.67 -44.91
C GLU A 542 -30.60 5.93 -45.56
N GLU A 543 -29.60 6.38 -44.79
CA GLU A 543 -28.23 6.57 -45.26
C GLU A 543 -27.62 5.26 -45.80
N ARG A 544 -27.88 4.12 -45.14
CA ARG A 544 -27.42 2.83 -45.64
C ARG A 544 -28.10 2.42 -46.95
N LEU A 545 -29.40 2.66 -47.06
CA LEU A 545 -30.16 2.38 -48.30
C LEU A 545 -29.71 3.29 -49.45
N GLU A 546 -29.33 4.54 -49.17
CA GLU A 546 -28.81 5.49 -50.15
C GLU A 546 -27.36 5.21 -50.56
N ALA A 547 -26.59 4.52 -49.71
CA ALA A 547 -25.27 4.00 -50.02
C ALA A 547 -25.27 2.63 -50.74
N ASP A 548 -26.41 2.24 -51.34
CA ASP A 548 -26.61 0.98 -52.09
C ASP A 548 -26.30 -0.30 -51.29
N HIS A 549 -26.44 -0.28 -49.96
CA HIS A 549 -26.37 -1.51 -49.19
C HIS A 549 -27.54 -2.46 -49.55
N PRO A 550 -27.32 -3.79 -49.60
CA PRO A 550 -28.40 -4.76 -49.81
C PRO A 550 -29.49 -4.57 -48.77
N VAL A 551 -30.75 -4.55 -49.20
CA VAL A 551 -31.89 -4.27 -48.31
C VAL A 551 -31.99 -5.33 -47.21
N GLU A 552 -31.65 -6.58 -47.51
CA GLU A 552 -31.61 -7.68 -46.54
C GLU A 552 -30.64 -7.38 -45.41
N LYS A 553 -29.48 -6.80 -45.73
CA LYS A 553 -28.47 -6.42 -44.74
C LYS A 553 -28.97 -5.28 -43.85
N VAL A 554 -29.65 -4.29 -44.44
CA VAL A 554 -30.26 -3.17 -43.69
C VAL A 554 -31.37 -3.69 -42.76
N MET A 555 -32.16 -4.67 -43.19
CA MET A 555 -33.15 -5.34 -42.35
C MET A 555 -32.50 -6.14 -41.22
N ASP A 556 -31.41 -6.86 -41.50
CA ASP A 556 -30.66 -7.60 -40.48
C ASP A 556 -30.07 -6.66 -39.43
N ASP A 557 -29.50 -5.52 -39.84
CA ASP A 557 -29.03 -4.47 -38.92
C ASP A 557 -30.17 -3.96 -38.03
N ALA A 558 -31.36 -3.77 -38.61
CA ALA A 558 -32.53 -3.32 -37.87
C ALA A 558 -32.98 -4.36 -36.84
N VAL A 559 -32.98 -5.65 -37.22
CA VAL A 559 -33.31 -6.76 -36.33
C VAL A 559 -32.30 -6.88 -35.19
N VAL A 560 -31.00 -6.77 -35.46
CA VAL A 560 -29.96 -6.82 -34.43
C VAL A 560 -30.18 -5.73 -33.38
N MET A 561 -30.49 -4.50 -33.80
CA MET A 561 -30.76 -3.40 -32.88
C MET A 561 -32.03 -3.66 -32.04
N LEU A 562 -33.12 -4.13 -32.67
CA LEU A 562 -34.36 -4.46 -31.97
C LEU A 562 -34.17 -5.63 -30.98
N MET A 563 -33.45 -6.68 -31.36
CA MET A 563 -33.12 -7.81 -30.47
C MET A 563 -32.23 -7.37 -29.30
N THR A 564 -31.28 -6.47 -29.55
CA THR A 564 -30.40 -5.95 -28.50
C THR A 564 -31.21 -5.22 -27.44
N ILE A 565 -32.15 -4.35 -27.84
CA ILE A 565 -33.06 -3.64 -26.93
C ILE A 565 -34.02 -4.60 -26.20
N GLU A 566 -34.50 -5.65 -26.88
CA GLU A 566 -35.32 -6.70 -26.27
C GLU A 566 -34.54 -7.54 -25.24
N SER A 567 -33.25 -7.78 -25.46
CA SER A 567 -32.42 -8.47 -24.46
C SER A 567 -32.25 -7.66 -23.16
N PHE A 568 -32.30 -6.33 -23.25
CA PHE A 568 -32.31 -5.45 -22.08
C PHE A 568 -33.65 -5.45 -21.34
N SER A 569 -34.78 -5.74 -22.00
CA SER A 569 -36.08 -5.86 -21.34
C SER A 569 -36.25 -7.19 -20.60
N GLY A 570 -35.59 -8.26 -21.05
CA GLY A 570 -35.58 -9.58 -20.39
C GLY A 570 -34.62 -9.72 -19.20
N ALA A 571 -33.74 -8.74 -18.98
CA ALA A 571 -32.72 -8.78 -17.92
C ALA A 571 -33.28 -8.43 -16.53
N SER A 572 -34.30 -9.16 -16.07
CA SER A 572 -34.75 -9.13 -14.67
C SER A 572 -33.68 -9.62 -13.68
N GLY A 573 -32.58 -10.21 -14.18
CA GLY A 573 -31.49 -10.81 -13.40
C GLY A 573 -30.28 -9.92 -13.12
N LEU A 574 -30.21 -8.69 -13.64
CA LEU A 574 -29.04 -7.80 -13.43
C LEU A 574 -29.02 -7.05 -12.08
N GLY A 575 -29.95 -7.34 -11.16
CA GLY A 575 -29.93 -6.75 -9.82
C GLY A 575 -30.08 -5.22 -9.79
N LEU A 576 -30.48 -4.59 -10.91
CA LEU A 576 -30.80 -3.17 -10.94
C LEU A 576 -32.22 -3.00 -10.36
N PRO A 577 -32.43 -2.10 -9.37
CA PRO A 577 -33.65 -2.04 -8.54
C PRO A 577 -34.92 -1.53 -9.28
N PHE A 578 -34.93 -1.57 -10.61
CA PHE A 578 -35.89 -0.89 -11.47
C PHE A 578 -36.32 -1.72 -12.68
N GLY A 579 -36.25 -3.06 -12.60
CA GLY A 579 -36.44 -4.01 -13.72
C GLY A 579 -37.75 -3.92 -14.51
N ASN A 580 -38.74 -3.14 -14.07
CA ASN A 580 -39.98 -2.88 -14.81
C ASN A 580 -40.19 -1.38 -15.15
N CYS A 581 -39.23 -0.50 -14.83
CA CYS A 581 -39.44 0.95 -14.80
C CYS A 581 -38.92 1.72 -16.03
N PHE A 582 -38.26 1.06 -17.00
CA PHE A 582 -37.41 1.76 -17.98
C PHE A 582 -37.91 1.84 -19.44
N GLY A 583 -39.16 1.47 -19.73
CA GLY A 583 -39.74 1.79 -21.05
C GLY A 583 -39.06 1.13 -22.26
N ALA A 584 -38.35 0.00 -22.06
CA ALA A 584 -37.70 -0.74 -23.15
C ALA A 584 -38.69 -1.15 -24.27
N ASP A 585 -39.94 -1.45 -23.91
CA ASP A 585 -41.03 -1.66 -24.88
C ASP A 585 -41.34 -0.42 -25.69
N SER A 586 -41.37 0.76 -25.06
CA SER A 586 -41.58 2.05 -25.73
C SER A 586 -40.42 2.36 -26.69
N LEU A 587 -39.19 2.12 -26.27
CA LEU A 587 -38.00 2.32 -27.11
C LEU A 587 -37.97 1.35 -28.30
N ARG A 588 -38.31 0.07 -28.07
CA ARG A 588 -38.47 -0.93 -29.12
C ARG A 588 -39.52 -0.49 -30.15
N GLN A 589 -40.65 0.05 -29.69
CA GLN A 589 -41.70 0.58 -30.59
C GLN A 589 -41.23 1.81 -31.38
N GLU A 590 -40.51 2.74 -30.76
CA GLU A 590 -39.96 3.90 -31.47
C GLU A 590 -38.93 3.49 -32.53
N LEU A 591 -38.05 2.54 -32.21
CA LEU A 591 -37.09 1.99 -33.17
C LEU A 591 -37.77 1.24 -34.30
N LEU A 592 -38.79 0.42 -34.01
CA LEU A 592 -39.58 -0.26 -35.03
C LEU A 592 -40.25 0.76 -35.95
N LYS A 593 -40.85 1.81 -35.39
CA LYS A 593 -41.46 2.90 -36.16
C LYS A 593 -40.43 3.60 -37.06
N GLY A 594 -39.25 3.90 -36.54
CA GLY A 594 -38.13 4.46 -37.31
C GLY A 594 -37.71 3.56 -38.46
N ALA A 595 -37.52 2.26 -38.20
CA ALA A 595 -37.18 1.27 -39.21
C ALA A 595 -38.27 1.14 -40.29
N LEU A 596 -39.55 1.11 -39.91
CA LEU A 596 -40.65 1.03 -40.86
C LEU A 596 -40.80 2.31 -41.68
N GLN A 597 -40.51 3.48 -41.12
CA GLN A 597 -40.46 4.71 -41.90
C GLN A 597 -39.32 4.69 -42.91
N ALA A 598 -38.14 4.18 -42.55
CA ALA A 598 -37.03 4.02 -43.49
C ALA A 598 -37.34 2.97 -44.56
N LEU A 599 -37.88 1.81 -44.20
CA LEU A 599 -38.07 0.70 -45.13
C LEU A 599 -39.34 0.85 -45.99
N CYS A 600 -40.44 1.37 -45.41
CA CYS A 600 -41.74 1.48 -46.07
C CYS A 600 -42.13 2.92 -46.45
N GLY A 601 -41.37 3.95 -46.06
CA GLY A 601 -41.79 5.35 -46.20
C GLY A 601 -41.92 5.86 -47.63
N LYS A 602 -41.24 5.22 -48.60
CA LYS A 602 -41.28 5.56 -50.03
C LYS A 602 -41.85 4.38 -50.82
N LYS A 603 -42.94 4.59 -51.57
CA LYS A 603 -43.62 3.51 -52.34
C LYS A 603 -42.72 2.93 -53.42
N GLU A 604 -41.91 3.79 -54.05
CA GLU A 604 -40.97 3.45 -55.10
C GLU A 604 -39.87 2.52 -54.60
N ARG A 605 -39.54 2.59 -53.30
CA ARG A 605 -38.55 1.72 -52.65
C ARG A 605 -39.09 0.30 -52.49
N LEU A 606 -40.31 0.16 -51.98
CA LEU A 606 -40.95 -1.15 -51.80
C LEU A 606 -41.18 -1.87 -53.13
N ALA A 607 -41.46 -1.15 -54.22
CA ALA A 607 -41.59 -1.75 -55.55
C ALA A 607 -40.29 -2.42 -56.05
N ARG A 608 -39.13 -2.02 -55.52
CA ARG A 608 -37.82 -2.60 -55.85
C ARG A 608 -37.46 -3.83 -55.00
N PHE A 609 -38.21 -4.12 -53.94
CA PHE A 609 -37.92 -5.24 -53.04
C PHE A 609 -38.37 -6.57 -53.65
N SER A 610 -37.59 -7.62 -53.46
CA SER A 610 -37.99 -8.98 -53.82
C SER A 610 -39.12 -9.46 -52.91
N THR A 611 -39.84 -10.51 -53.32
CA THR A 611 -40.87 -11.14 -52.49
C THR A 611 -40.30 -11.66 -51.17
N ASP A 612 -39.06 -12.17 -51.17
CA ASP A 612 -38.37 -12.57 -49.95
C ASP A 612 -38.07 -11.39 -49.02
N SER A 613 -37.63 -10.25 -49.57
CA SER A 613 -37.38 -9.04 -48.77
C SER A 613 -38.68 -8.49 -48.17
N LEU A 614 -39.79 -8.53 -48.93
CA LEU A 614 -41.13 -8.16 -48.44
C LEU A 614 -41.62 -9.13 -47.35
N ALA A 615 -41.38 -10.43 -47.50
CA ALA A 615 -41.71 -11.44 -46.49
C ALA A 615 -40.89 -11.28 -45.20
N ARG A 616 -39.60 -10.94 -45.30
CA ARG A 616 -38.76 -10.61 -44.14
C ARG A 616 -39.27 -9.38 -43.40
N LEU A 617 -39.63 -8.32 -44.13
CA LEU A 617 -40.20 -7.11 -43.55
C LEU A 617 -41.52 -7.39 -42.83
N PHE A 618 -42.37 -8.23 -43.42
CA PHE A 618 -43.60 -8.71 -42.79
C PHE A 618 -43.32 -9.50 -41.50
N ALA A 619 -42.30 -10.37 -41.49
CA ALA A 619 -41.88 -11.11 -40.31
C ALA A 619 -41.34 -10.20 -39.19
N ILE A 620 -40.59 -9.13 -39.53
CA ILE A 620 -40.12 -8.13 -38.56
C ILE A 620 -41.31 -7.44 -37.89
N ILE A 621 -42.32 -7.02 -38.67
CA ILE A 621 -43.55 -6.42 -38.14
C ILE A 621 -44.28 -7.42 -37.23
N GLY A 622 -44.40 -8.68 -37.66
CA GLY A 622 -45.08 -9.72 -36.88
C GLY A 622 -44.38 -10.04 -35.55
N LYS A 623 -43.05 -9.98 -35.50
CA LYS A 623 -42.26 -10.30 -34.31
C LYS A 623 -42.20 -9.14 -33.29
N TYR A 624 -41.97 -7.91 -33.76
CA TYR A 624 -41.71 -6.77 -32.87
C TYR A 624 -42.88 -5.80 -32.74
N GLY A 625 -43.90 -5.93 -33.59
CA GLY A 625 -45.10 -5.10 -33.56
C GLY A 625 -46.08 -5.49 -32.45
N ASP A 626 -46.78 -4.50 -31.90
CA ASP A 626 -47.83 -4.70 -30.86
C ASP A 626 -49.26 -4.64 -31.44
N GLY A 627 -49.39 -4.63 -32.76
CA GLY A 627 -50.65 -4.54 -33.50
C GLY A 627 -51.24 -3.13 -33.62
N ARG A 628 -50.67 -2.10 -32.99
CA ARG A 628 -51.16 -0.70 -33.09
C ARG A 628 -50.30 0.08 -34.08
N ASP A 629 -50.93 0.91 -34.92
CA ASP A 629 -50.26 1.75 -35.93
C ASP A 629 -49.42 1.00 -37.00
N LEU A 630 -49.62 -0.32 -37.17
CA LEU A 630 -48.90 -1.15 -38.15
C LEU A 630 -49.68 -1.40 -39.45
N ASP A 631 -50.97 -1.02 -39.50
CA ASP A 631 -51.84 -1.23 -40.66
C ASP A 631 -51.31 -0.53 -41.90
N ARG A 632 -50.78 0.68 -41.76
CA ARG A 632 -50.23 1.44 -42.88
C ARG A 632 -48.98 0.76 -43.48
N PRO A 633 -47.94 0.39 -42.71
CA PRO A 633 -46.83 -0.44 -43.21
C PRO A 633 -47.30 -1.74 -43.86
N LEU A 634 -48.21 -2.48 -43.23
CA LEU A 634 -48.72 -3.75 -43.76
C LEU A 634 -49.45 -3.57 -45.10
N LEU A 635 -50.28 -2.53 -45.23
CA LEU A 635 -50.95 -2.19 -46.49
C LEU A 635 -49.96 -1.80 -47.59
N LEU A 636 -48.88 -1.08 -47.26
CA LEU A 636 -47.85 -0.72 -48.24
C LEU A 636 -47.09 -1.96 -48.75
N ILE A 637 -46.76 -2.90 -47.87
CA ILE A 637 -46.14 -4.18 -48.23
C ILE A 637 -47.11 -5.01 -49.08
N SER A 638 -48.39 -5.06 -48.68
CA SER A 638 -49.46 -5.75 -49.39
C SER A 638 -49.63 -5.23 -50.82
N ASN A 639 -49.63 -3.90 -51.02
CA ASN A 639 -49.71 -3.29 -52.34
C ASN A 639 -48.48 -3.59 -53.22
N ALA A 640 -47.29 -3.64 -52.63
CA ALA A 640 -46.06 -4.04 -53.34
C ALA A 640 -46.12 -5.51 -53.76
N ALA A 641 -46.61 -6.39 -52.88
CA ALA A 641 -46.82 -7.80 -53.18
C ALA A 641 -47.85 -8.01 -54.31
N VAL A 642 -48.96 -7.27 -54.32
CA VAL A 642 -49.94 -7.28 -55.44
C VAL A 642 -49.28 -6.88 -56.76
N SER A 643 -48.43 -5.85 -56.74
CA SER A 643 -47.72 -5.40 -57.94
C SER A 643 -46.78 -6.48 -58.50
N ARG A 644 -46.17 -7.30 -57.62
CA ARG A 644 -45.32 -8.44 -58.04
C ARG A 644 -46.15 -9.64 -58.50
N MET A 645 -47.26 -9.91 -57.85
CA MET A 645 -48.22 -10.94 -58.27
C MET A 645 -48.74 -10.65 -59.67
N GLN A 646 -49.09 -9.39 -59.97
CA GLN A 646 -49.49 -8.95 -61.32
C GLN A 646 -48.36 -9.07 -62.34
N ALA A 647 -47.10 -9.07 -61.89
CA ALA A 647 -45.92 -9.32 -62.71
C ALA A 647 -45.54 -10.81 -62.82
N GLY A 648 -46.34 -11.74 -62.27
CA GLY A 648 -46.17 -13.19 -62.41
C GLY A 648 -45.47 -13.89 -61.24
N ASP A 649 -45.26 -13.23 -60.10
CA ASP A 649 -44.68 -13.86 -58.90
C ASP A 649 -45.78 -14.44 -57.99
N GLU A 650 -46.02 -15.75 -58.09
CA GLU A 650 -47.07 -16.45 -57.32
C GLU A 650 -46.83 -16.40 -55.80
N ALA A 651 -45.58 -16.42 -55.34
CA ALA A 651 -45.24 -16.34 -53.91
C ALA A 651 -45.63 -14.99 -53.30
N ALA A 652 -45.74 -13.93 -54.11
CA ALA A 652 -46.24 -12.63 -53.67
C ALA A 652 -47.75 -12.66 -53.39
N GLY A 653 -48.50 -13.55 -54.04
CA GLY A 653 -49.92 -13.79 -53.77
C GLY A 653 -50.15 -14.39 -52.38
N ASP A 654 -49.34 -15.38 -52.00
CA ASP A 654 -49.37 -15.99 -50.66
C ASP A 654 -49.05 -14.96 -49.57
N LEU A 655 -48.03 -14.13 -49.80
CA LEU A 655 -47.66 -13.04 -48.90
C LEU A 655 -48.79 -12.00 -48.75
N HIS A 656 -49.43 -11.60 -49.86
CA HIS A 656 -50.57 -10.68 -49.83
C HIS A 656 -51.73 -11.22 -48.98
N ASN A 657 -52.09 -12.49 -49.18
CA ASN A 657 -53.16 -13.16 -48.43
C ASN A 657 -52.82 -13.26 -46.94
N ALA A 658 -51.58 -13.63 -46.59
CA ALA A 658 -51.11 -13.68 -45.22
C ALA A 658 -51.18 -12.31 -44.52
N ILE A 659 -50.86 -11.22 -45.21
CA ILE A 659 -50.96 -9.86 -44.67
C ILE A 659 -52.43 -9.48 -44.43
N LEU A 660 -53.33 -9.77 -45.38
CA LEU A 660 -54.76 -9.47 -45.23
C LEU A 660 -55.38 -10.23 -44.05
N GLU A 661 -54.98 -11.48 -43.81
CA GLU A 661 -55.42 -12.24 -42.64
C GLU A 661 -55.04 -11.56 -41.32
N ILE A 662 -53.82 -11.02 -41.21
CA ILE A 662 -53.37 -10.33 -40.00
C ILE A 662 -54.15 -9.02 -39.81
N ILE A 663 -54.33 -8.22 -40.86
CA ILE A 663 -55.14 -6.98 -40.82
C ILE A 663 -56.58 -7.31 -40.38
N ALA A 664 -57.18 -8.36 -40.95
CA ALA A 664 -58.53 -8.80 -40.59
C ALA A 664 -58.64 -9.29 -39.13
N ARG A 665 -57.59 -9.94 -38.59
CA ARG A 665 -57.54 -10.35 -37.17
C ARG A 665 -57.42 -9.14 -36.23
N ASN A 666 -56.66 -8.11 -36.60
CA ASN A 666 -56.49 -6.89 -35.80
C ASN A 666 -57.78 -6.04 -35.72
N HIS A 667 -58.65 -6.12 -36.72
CA HIS A 667 -59.94 -5.40 -36.74
C HIS A 667 -61.13 -6.16 -36.15
N LYS A 668 -60.95 -7.37 -35.61
CA LYS A 668 -62.04 -8.04 -34.87
C LYS A 668 -62.32 -7.27 -33.57
N PRO A 669 -63.55 -6.76 -33.33
CA PRO A 669 -63.86 -6.02 -32.11
C PRO A 669 -63.61 -6.92 -30.90
N ALA A 670 -62.92 -6.39 -29.88
CA ALA A 670 -62.75 -7.07 -28.61
C ALA A 670 -64.13 -7.54 -28.13
N GLY A 671 -64.32 -8.86 -28.08
CA GLY A 671 -65.58 -9.45 -27.62
C GLY A 671 -65.92 -8.83 -26.27
N LYS A 672 -67.15 -8.34 -26.12
CA LYS A 672 -67.68 -7.79 -24.86
C LYS A 672 -67.42 -8.79 -23.73
N GLY A 673 -66.33 -8.59 -23.01
CA GLY A 673 -66.01 -9.33 -21.80
C GLY A 673 -67.06 -9.00 -20.75
N ARG A 674 -67.78 -10.02 -20.30
CA ARG A 674 -68.65 -9.97 -19.13
C ARG A 674 -67.91 -9.27 -17.98
N ARG A 675 -68.51 -8.20 -17.44
CA ARG A 675 -68.21 -7.75 -16.07
C ARG A 675 -68.38 -8.95 -15.12
N ARG A 676 -67.32 -9.32 -14.42
CA ARG A 676 -67.37 -9.94 -13.10
C ARG A 676 -66.37 -9.23 -12.22
#